data_AF-A0A7X6YFL9-F1
#
_entry.id   AF-A0A7X6YFL9-F1
#
_cell.length_a   1.000
_cell.length_b   1.000
_cell.length_c   1.000
_cell.angle_alpha   90.00
_cell.angle_beta   90.00
_cell.angle_gamma   90.00
#
_symmetry.space_group_name_H-M   'P 1'
#
loop_
_entity.id
_entity.type
_entity.pdbx_description
1 polymer ?
#
loop_
_entity_poly.entity_id
_entity_poly.type
_entity_poly.pdbx_seq_one_letter_code
_entity_poly.pdbx_strand_id
1 'polypeptide(L)'
;MKSGLTWFALFGAVGVTGCAAWRCGGMRPVARDSDARPPVIGAWFWSKEELEPQGYQTFLDEAAARSPYTLLTTACRQAEVVEPRVHAQLAEAVRYAASRGLAVAWEVDVRLARQHFRELYPDELQEELVLRPVTFTAGAPAEVSIVGRDTTDHMNGSLPAYTCLDTRLVRAYAYARGPGGIEPGSVRDVSGQVAVLAAEPRLLKVRVPAQPEGEVCVIASHTVLTPDVFAPHLLAYQRAIIRQYADIPLAGIMKDEWGFPPDHTGNPAQDRYWYSRAMADAYAAASGGRDLVRDALLMMLGERGRERERAAAVNRYRALCRDRNAEIEDDFYRAGKEHFGPDAWIVTHATWTPYPGAQEFRKNGLSWWHATRDVGQSDESTPYACRTSLAKRWGYPLWYNQYYAKEPEPYIGELWAGALGGGRLNVHPLYPRADLPRAERNGRLMRSGLMAGMTRLRMLDEVSGAPLACPVAVVFGHACAMNWTHPAYNDVGLGIASALSAKGFPVDLIPSSLAACGALTLDADGSVRLGAQRYRAVVLHQPEYGGDAERAFFRRAAQGGSALFRVGDWLCDGQARPYADGGLPLAPERVFKDGAACVEPVLRALAAAGVQPVTPWTARAQRWGHTGGALAAPPVEGFTVLTDGTYVRVAGARQAEGDPIQERFTWQGHQLEVDAVGVVAVRFASDGSLAAFAAGGFKHLRMDGLDVTVPERVDIAFKRGEDGRVRGVWQGVPASLPDGLRAFTRQWTRLPLPANEGVLQRTAE
;
A
#
# COMPACT_ATOMS: atom_id res chain seq x y z
N MET A 1 35.05 62.41 -4.62
CA MET A 1 33.77 61.82 -4.16
C MET A 1 33.85 60.34 -4.49
N LYS A 2 34.07 59.49 -3.47
CA LYS A 2 33.11 58.48 -2.97
C LYS A 2 32.57 57.61 -4.11
N SER A 3 32.73 56.30 -4.18
CA SER A 3 33.24 55.28 -3.25
C SER A 3 33.27 53.96 -4.04
N GLY A 4 34.36 53.21 -3.97
CA GLY A 4 34.33 51.78 -4.28
C GLY A 4 33.71 51.01 -3.12
N LEU A 5 33.14 49.83 -3.39
CA LEU A 5 33.16 48.74 -2.42
C LEU A 5 32.92 47.39 -3.12
N THR A 6 33.94 46.57 -2.97
CA THR A 6 34.07 45.13 -3.14
C THR A 6 32.89 44.38 -2.48
N TRP A 7 32.25 43.47 -3.21
CA TRP A 7 31.33 42.48 -2.64
C TRP A 7 32.14 41.30 -2.11
N PHE A 8 32.27 41.22 -0.79
CA PHE A 8 32.77 40.05 -0.08
C PHE A 8 31.70 38.96 -0.07
N ALA A 9 32.07 37.78 -0.55
CA ALA A 9 31.33 36.54 -0.33
C ALA A 9 31.35 36.20 1.17
N LEU A 10 30.17 36.15 1.79
CA LEU A 10 29.99 35.60 3.13
C LEU A 10 29.21 34.29 3.00
N PHE A 11 29.93 33.19 2.78
CA PHE A 11 29.40 31.85 3.05
C PHE A 11 29.34 31.68 4.57
N GLY A 12 28.21 32.06 5.16
CA GLY A 12 27.88 31.74 6.54
C GLY A 12 27.53 30.26 6.63
N ALA A 13 28.45 29.47 7.15
CA ALA A 13 28.20 28.12 7.63
C ALA A 13 27.19 28.18 8.79
N VAL A 14 25.91 27.93 8.48
CA VAL A 14 24.90 27.66 9.50
C VAL A 14 24.95 26.16 9.75
N GLY A 15 25.52 25.80 10.91
CA GLY A 15 25.49 24.43 11.43
C GLY A 15 24.05 23.96 11.56
N VAL A 16 23.73 22.88 10.85
CA VAL A 16 22.48 22.14 11.00
C VAL A 16 22.58 21.30 12.28
N THR A 17 22.40 21.94 13.42
CA THR A 17 22.10 21.28 14.70
C THR A 17 20.64 21.52 15.03
N GLY A 18 19.77 20.89 14.24
CA GLY A 18 18.34 20.78 14.50
C GLY A 18 17.98 19.31 14.73
N CYS A 19 18.25 18.79 15.93
CA CYS A 19 17.57 17.58 16.41
C CYS A 19 16.08 17.91 16.55
N ALA A 20 15.34 17.79 15.46
CA ALA A 20 13.89 17.67 15.54
C ALA A 20 13.62 16.33 16.22
N ALA A 21 13.03 16.37 17.41
CA ALA A 21 12.26 15.23 17.91
C ALA A 21 11.03 15.11 16.98
N TRP A 22 11.17 14.32 15.91
CA TRP A 22 10.12 14.11 14.93
C TRP A 22 8.94 13.40 15.61
N ARG A 23 7.89 14.17 15.91
CA ARG A 23 6.60 13.60 16.25
C ARG A 23 6.03 13.02 14.96
N CYS A 24 6.06 11.70 14.81
CA CYS A 24 5.23 10.95 13.88
C CYS A 24 3.74 11.09 14.25
N GLY A 25 3.20 12.31 14.24
CA GLY A 25 1.76 12.51 14.14
C GLY A 25 1.39 12.03 12.74
N GLY A 26 0.76 10.87 12.64
CA GLY A 26 0.42 10.25 11.36
C GLY A 26 -0.33 11.27 10.52
N MET A 27 0.25 11.64 9.37
CA MET A 27 -0.34 12.65 8.51
C MET A 27 -1.74 12.20 8.12
N ARG A 28 -2.67 13.16 8.18
CA ARG A 28 -4.00 13.01 7.58
C ARG A 28 -3.93 13.62 6.19
N PRO A 29 -4.52 12.97 5.18
CA PRO A 29 -4.59 13.56 3.86
C PRO A 29 -5.37 14.88 3.93
N VAL A 30 -5.00 15.81 3.05
CA VAL A 30 -5.72 17.08 2.88
C VAL A 30 -7.12 16.74 2.39
N ALA A 31 -8.14 17.31 3.02
CA ALA A 31 -9.52 17.14 2.58
C ALA A 31 -9.64 17.68 1.14
N ARG A 32 -10.05 16.80 0.23
CA ARG A 32 -10.45 17.18 -1.13
C ARG A 32 -11.89 17.70 -1.11
N ASP A 33 -12.28 18.48 -2.10
CA ASP A 33 -13.68 18.85 -2.27
C ASP A 33 -14.55 17.59 -2.34
N SER A 34 -15.50 17.47 -1.40
CA SER A 34 -16.25 16.24 -1.12
C SER A 34 -17.23 15.83 -2.22
N ASP A 35 -17.47 16.73 -3.19
CA ASP A 35 -18.39 16.52 -4.30
C ASP A 35 -17.71 15.90 -5.54
N ALA A 36 -16.37 15.77 -5.56
CA ALA A 36 -15.64 15.16 -6.66
C ALA A 36 -15.80 13.63 -6.66
N ARG A 37 -16.23 13.07 -7.80
CA ARG A 37 -16.36 11.62 -8.00
C ARG A 37 -15.02 10.89 -7.83
N PRO A 38 -15.03 9.66 -7.28
CA PRO A 38 -13.91 8.75 -7.42
C PRO A 38 -13.47 8.59 -8.87
N PRO A 39 -12.17 8.65 -9.15
CA PRO A 39 -11.68 8.52 -10.51
C PRO A 39 -11.83 7.07 -10.99
N VAL A 40 -12.19 6.89 -12.24
CA VAL A 40 -11.96 5.62 -12.93
C VAL A 40 -10.52 5.65 -13.46
N ILE A 41 -9.68 4.72 -12.99
CA ILE A 41 -8.23 4.76 -13.20
C ILE A 41 -7.78 3.69 -14.20
N GLY A 42 -7.00 4.12 -15.19
CA GLY A 42 -6.22 3.23 -16.07
C GLY A 42 -4.74 3.57 -16.02
N ALA A 43 -3.87 2.58 -16.14
CA ALA A 43 -2.43 2.80 -16.19
C ALA A 43 -1.93 2.99 -17.63
N TRP A 44 -1.03 3.97 -17.80
CA TRP A 44 -0.41 4.31 -19.08
C TRP A 44 1.11 4.33 -18.96
N PHE A 45 1.75 3.22 -19.31
CA PHE A 45 3.22 3.08 -19.22
C PHE A 45 3.87 3.42 -20.53
N TRP A 46 4.58 4.55 -20.62
CA TRP A 46 5.25 5.02 -21.83
C TRP A 46 6.38 4.10 -22.29
N SER A 47 6.57 4.06 -23.60
CA SER A 47 7.73 3.52 -24.29
C SER A 47 8.44 4.59 -25.11
N LYS A 48 9.38 4.17 -25.96
CA LYS A 48 10.02 5.03 -26.93
C LYS A 48 9.02 5.68 -27.88
N GLU A 49 7.92 5.00 -28.21
CA GLU A 49 6.88 5.54 -29.10
C GLU A 49 6.26 6.81 -28.51
N GLU A 50 5.88 6.81 -27.24
CA GLU A 50 5.29 7.98 -26.58
C GLU A 50 6.29 9.13 -26.39
N LEU A 51 7.60 8.87 -26.50
CA LEU A 51 8.64 9.90 -26.49
C LEU A 51 8.82 10.58 -27.86
N GLU A 52 8.27 10.03 -28.94
CA GLU A 52 8.28 10.66 -30.26
C GLU A 52 7.15 11.70 -30.38
N PRO A 53 7.31 12.77 -31.19
CA PRO A 53 6.27 13.77 -31.40
C PRO A 53 4.92 13.12 -31.76
N GLN A 54 3.87 13.48 -31.02
CA GLN A 54 2.50 12.95 -31.17
C GLN A 54 2.33 11.43 -30.91
N GLY A 55 3.36 10.70 -30.47
CA GLY A 55 3.28 9.26 -30.22
C GLY A 55 2.27 8.84 -29.12
N TYR A 56 1.83 9.79 -28.29
CA TYR A 56 0.79 9.60 -27.28
C TYR A 56 -0.65 9.53 -27.83
N GLN A 57 -0.91 10.02 -29.06
CA GLN A 57 -2.28 10.23 -29.54
C GLN A 57 -3.07 8.93 -29.65
N THR A 58 -2.47 7.87 -30.19
CA THR A 58 -3.12 6.58 -30.40
C THR A 58 -3.71 6.01 -29.11
N PHE A 59 -2.94 5.99 -28.02
CA PHE A 59 -3.42 5.47 -26.74
C PHE A 59 -4.51 6.38 -26.15
N LEU A 60 -4.30 7.70 -26.16
CA LEU A 60 -5.22 8.65 -25.55
C LEU A 60 -6.57 8.71 -26.28
N ASP A 61 -6.57 8.63 -27.61
CA ASP A 61 -7.80 8.56 -28.40
C ASP A 61 -8.54 7.25 -28.16
N GLU A 62 -7.83 6.12 -28.05
CA GLU A 62 -8.47 4.85 -27.74
C GLU A 62 -9.06 4.84 -26.32
N ALA A 63 -8.31 5.32 -25.33
CA ALA A 63 -8.77 5.42 -23.94
C ALA A 63 -10.02 6.30 -23.84
N ALA A 64 -9.99 7.50 -24.42
CA ALA A 64 -11.12 8.43 -24.40
C ALA A 64 -12.36 7.88 -25.12
N ALA A 65 -12.16 7.16 -26.23
CA ALA A 65 -13.27 6.62 -27.01
C ALA A 65 -13.88 5.35 -26.41
N ARG A 66 -13.09 4.52 -25.73
CA ARG A 66 -13.48 3.13 -25.39
C ARG A 66 -13.52 2.80 -23.90
N SER A 67 -13.03 3.68 -23.03
CA SER A 67 -12.98 3.42 -21.59
C SER A 67 -13.77 4.46 -20.81
N PRO A 68 -14.25 4.14 -19.59
CA PRO A 68 -14.80 5.11 -18.67
C PRO A 68 -13.71 5.85 -17.88
N TYR A 69 -12.43 5.78 -18.29
CA TYR A 69 -11.32 6.38 -17.55
C TYR A 69 -11.49 7.89 -17.43
N THR A 70 -11.10 8.38 -16.26
CA THR A 70 -11.07 9.82 -15.94
C THR A 70 -9.69 10.24 -15.48
N LEU A 71 -8.87 9.32 -14.98
CA LEU A 71 -7.50 9.54 -14.54
C LEU A 71 -6.59 8.46 -15.12
N LEU A 72 -5.45 8.88 -15.67
CA LEU A 72 -4.38 7.99 -16.12
C LEU A 72 -3.18 8.06 -15.16
N THR A 73 -2.86 6.95 -14.51
CA THR A 73 -1.60 6.78 -13.76
C THR A 73 -0.48 6.48 -14.77
N THR A 74 0.45 7.42 -14.95
CA THR A 74 1.33 7.46 -16.12
C THR A 74 2.80 7.47 -15.73
N ALA A 75 3.56 6.51 -16.26
CA ALA A 75 4.96 6.26 -15.93
C ALA A 75 5.82 6.16 -17.20
N CYS A 76 7.05 6.69 -17.16
CA CYS A 76 8.04 6.52 -18.22
C CYS A 76 9.35 5.97 -17.65
N ARG A 77 9.68 4.74 -18.05
CA ARG A 77 10.88 4.02 -17.62
C ARG A 77 11.84 3.80 -18.81
N GLN A 78 11.89 4.78 -19.72
CA GLN A 78 12.71 4.77 -20.95
C GLN A 78 13.75 5.89 -21.00
N ALA A 79 13.57 6.92 -20.20
CA ALA A 79 14.41 8.10 -20.07
C ALA A 79 14.32 8.59 -18.62
N GLU A 80 15.36 9.24 -18.12
CA GLU A 80 15.32 9.74 -16.75
C GLU A 80 14.28 10.86 -16.61
N VAL A 81 13.55 10.87 -15.49
CA VAL A 81 12.46 11.84 -15.27
C VAL A 81 12.95 13.29 -15.19
N VAL A 82 14.24 13.52 -15.09
CA VAL A 82 14.85 14.86 -15.10
C VAL A 82 15.18 15.36 -16.51
N GLU A 83 15.15 14.50 -17.52
CA GLU A 83 15.54 14.88 -18.88
C GLU A 83 14.57 15.92 -19.50
N PRO A 84 15.07 17.03 -20.09
CA PRO A 84 14.21 18.06 -20.67
C PRO A 84 13.25 17.55 -21.75
N ARG A 85 13.64 16.55 -22.53
CA ARG A 85 12.77 15.95 -23.56
C ARG A 85 11.55 15.25 -22.97
N VAL A 86 11.68 14.65 -21.77
CA VAL A 86 10.57 13.96 -21.09
C VAL A 86 9.55 15.00 -20.63
N HIS A 87 10.03 16.10 -20.05
CA HIS A 87 9.18 17.23 -19.66
C HIS A 87 8.42 17.82 -20.85
N ALA A 88 9.12 18.17 -21.92
CA ALA A 88 8.50 18.76 -23.11
C ALA A 88 7.42 17.86 -23.70
N GLN A 89 7.72 16.57 -23.85
CA GLN A 89 6.79 15.59 -24.39
C GLN A 89 5.57 15.39 -23.47
N LEU A 90 5.77 15.34 -22.15
CA LEU A 90 4.68 15.24 -21.19
C LEU A 90 3.75 16.45 -21.27
N ALA A 91 4.30 17.66 -21.42
CA ALA A 91 3.50 18.88 -21.50
C ALA A 91 2.52 18.83 -22.68
N GLU A 92 2.95 18.30 -23.83
CA GLU A 92 2.07 18.09 -24.98
C GLU A 92 1.03 16.99 -24.74
N ALA A 93 1.47 15.84 -24.23
CA ALA A 93 0.61 14.70 -23.94
C ALA A 93 -0.52 15.06 -22.95
N VAL A 94 -0.21 15.79 -21.88
CA VAL A 94 -1.19 16.21 -20.86
C VAL A 94 -2.22 17.18 -21.45
N ARG A 95 -1.79 18.15 -22.26
CA ARG A 95 -2.73 19.05 -22.96
C ARG A 95 -3.64 18.30 -23.92
N TYR A 96 -3.10 17.31 -24.65
CA TYR A 96 -3.90 16.47 -25.53
C TYR A 96 -4.90 15.61 -24.75
N ALA A 97 -4.46 14.95 -23.66
CA ALA A 97 -5.32 14.17 -22.78
C ALA A 97 -6.48 15.02 -22.22
N ALA A 98 -6.19 16.23 -21.75
CA ALA A 98 -7.20 17.17 -21.26
C ALA A 98 -8.25 17.53 -22.34
N SER A 99 -7.81 17.73 -23.60
CA SER A 99 -8.72 17.97 -24.72
C SER A 99 -9.64 16.77 -25.05
N ARG A 100 -9.31 15.59 -24.52
CA ARG A 100 -10.11 14.36 -24.61
C ARG A 100 -10.85 14.02 -23.31
N GLY A 101 -10.83 14.91 -22.31
CA GLY A 101 -11.48 14.70 -21.01
C GLY A 101 -10.75 13.73 -20.08
N LEU A 102 -9.47 13.47 -20.32
CA LEU A 102 -8.63 12.61 -19.49
C LEU A 102 -7.68 13.45 -18.63
N ALA A 103 -7.63 13.16 -17.34
CA ALA A 103 -6.62 13.69 -16.43
C ALA A 103 -5.41 12.75 -16.36
N VAL A 104 -4.24 13.30 -16.03
CA VAL A 104 -2.96 12.56 -15.95
C VAL A 104 -2.32 12.78 -14.59
N ALA A 105 -1.93 11.68 -13.93
CA ALA A 105 -1.00 11.67 -12.82
C ALA A 105 0.35 11.09 -13.27
N TRP A 106 1.44 11.82 -13.05
CA TRP A 106 2.77 11.48 -13.58
C TRP A 106 3.72 10.89 -12.54
N GLU A 107 4.50 9.87 -12.89
CA GLU A 107 5.52 9.27 -12.02
C GLU A 107 6.73 10.20 -11.88
N VAL A 108 7.00 10.66 -10.66
CA VAL A 108 8.12 11.56 -10.33
C VAL A 108 9.00 10.97 -9.22
N ASP A 109 9.20 9.66 -9.25
CA ASP A 109 10.06 8.93 -8.31
C ASP A 109 11.54 9.25 -8.57
N VAL A 110 12.30 9.51 -7.51
CA VAL A 110 13.76 9.75 -7.55
C VAL A 110 14.54 8.56 -8.14
N ARG A 111 14.03 7.33 -8.05
CA ARG A 111 14.60 6.13 -8.69
C ARG A 111 14.51 6.15 -10.21
N LEU A 112 13.74 7.07 -10.81
CA LEU A 112 13.75 7.29 -12.25
C LEU A 112 14.83 8.30 -12.68
N ALA A 113 15.70 8.75 -11.78
CA ALA A 113 16.80 9.67 -12.08
C ALA A 113 18.08 9.28 -11.32
N ARG A 114 18.43 7.98 -11.31
CA ARG A 114 19.56 7.43 -10.53
C ARG A 114 20.91 7.89 -11.05
N GLN A 115 21.07 7.98 -12.37
CA GLN A 115 22.33 8.43 -12.98
C GLN A 115 22.55 9.91 -12.65
N HIS A 116 21.54 10.74 -12.89
CA HIS A 116 21.63 12.15 -12.53
C HIS A 116 21.83 12.36 -11.02
N PHE A 117 21.17 11.59 -10.15
CA PHE A 117 21.42 11.67 -8.71
C PHE A 117 22.87 11.30 -8.36
N ARG A 118 23.41 10.21 -8.94
CA ARG A 118 24.80 9.80 -8.74
C ARG A 118 25.79 10.88 -9.21
N GLU A 119 25.52 11.53 -10.33
CA GLU A 119 26.37 12.60 -10.85
C GLU A 119 26.45 13.80 -9.90
N LEU A 120 25.33 14.14 -9.25
CA LEU A 120 25.26 15.23 -8.28
C LEU A 120 25.79 14.85 -6.89
N TYR A 121 25.54 13.61 -6.45
CA TYR A 121 25.80 13.14 -5.09
C TYR A 121 26.45 11.74 -5.10
N PRO A 122 27.69 11.61 -5.60
CA PRO A 122 28.33 10.30 -5.79
C PRO A 122 28.57 9.51 -4.49
N ASP A 123 28.65 10.21 -3.35
CA ASP A 123 28.88 9.62 -2.02
C ASP A 123 27.57 9.30 -1.26
N GLU A 124 26.40 9.53 -1.89
CA GLU A 124 25.08 9.33 -1.28
C GLU A 124 24.28 8.19 -1.93
N LEU A 125 24.99 7.13 -2.34
CA LEU A 125 24.39 5.94 -2.92
C LEU A 125 24.09 4.87 -1.86
N GLN A 126 23.05 4.07 -2.09
CA GLN A 126 22.65 3.03 -1.16
C GLN A 126 23.72 1.94 -1.05
N GLU A 127 24.04 1.54 0.18
CA GLU A 127 24.91 0.41 0.46
C GLU A 127 24.13 -0.78 1.08
N GLU A 128 24.70 -1.98 0.99
CA GLU A 128 24.26 -3.20 1.69
C GLU A 128 25.45 -3.84 2.40
N LEU A 129 25.33 -4.06 3.71
CA LEU A 129 26.25 -4.92 4.46
C LEU A 129 26.00 -6.38 4.16
N VAL A 130 27.06 -7.16 3.94
CA VAL A 130 27.03 -8.62 3.84
C VAL A 130 27.98 -9.20 4.88
N LEU A 131 27.43 -10.02 5.78
CA LEU A 131 28.14 -10.65 6.88
C LEU A 131 28.52 -12.09 6.52
N ARG A 132 29.80 -12.41 6.58
CA ARG A 132 30.33 -13.74 6.22
C ARG A 132 31.14 -14.33 7.38
N PRO A 133 30.53 -15.21 8.21
CA PRO A 133 31.25 -16.00 9.20
C PRO A 133 32.23 -16.98 8.53
N VAL A 134 33.40 -17.15 9.15
CA VAL A 134 34.49 -18.04 8.73
C VAL A 134 34.96 -18.78 9.97
N THR A 135 34.96 -20.11 9.90
CA THR A 135 35.47 -20.97 10.96
C THR A 135 36.88 -21.44 10.63
N PHE A 136 37.79 -21.34 11.59
CA PHE A 136 39.16 -21.80 11.46
C PHE A 136 39.34 -23.13 12.18
N THR A 137 39.78 -24.14 11.43
CA THR A 137 40.31 -25.38 11.98
C THR A 137 41.78 -25.44 11.60
N ALA A 138 42.67 -25.26 12.59
CA ALA A 138 44.14 -25.27 12.47
C ALA A 138 44.80 -24.08 11.74
N GLY A 139 45.11 -23.01 12.48
CA GLY A 139 46.27 -22.10 12.32
C GLY A 139 46.54 -21.39 10.99
N ALA A 140 45.81 -21.69 9.92
CA ALA A 140 46.06 -21.20 8.58
C ALA A 140 45.14 -20.01 8.24
N PRO A 141 45.65 -19.00 7.50
CA PRO A 141 44.82 -17.92 7.00
C PRO A 141 43.76 -18.45 6.04
N ALA A 142 42.58 -17.85 6.04
CA ALA A 142 41.48 -18.17 5.14
C ALA A 142 41.34 -17.07 4.07
N GLU A 143 41.14 -17.45 2.82
CA GLU A 143 40.71 -16.51 1.78
C GLU A 143 39.19 -16.54 1.66
N VAL A 144 38.57 -15.37 1.74
CA VAL A 144 37.12 -15.20 1.72
C VAL A 144 36.76 -14.34 0.51
N SER A 145 35.82 -14.82 -0.29
CA SER A 145 35.23 -14.05 -1.38
C SER A 145 33.79 -13.68 -1.03
N ILE A 146 33.47 -12.39 -1.08
CA ILE A 146 32.14 -11.85 -0.83
C ILE A 146 31.68 -11.18 -2.13
N VAL A 147 30.53 -11.65 -2.63
CA VAL A 147 30.03 -11.31 -3.97
C VAL A 147 28.89 -10.31 -3.87
N GLY A 148 29.07 -9.17 -4.52
CA GLY A 148 28.03 -8.16 -4.74
C GLY A 148 27.05 -8.62 -5.81
N ARG A 149 25.82 -8.13 -5.75
CA ARG A 149 24.76 -8.55 -6.67
C ARG A 149 24.15 -7.34 -7.36
N ASP A 150 23.96 -7.45 -8.67
CA ASP A 150 23.04 -6.58 -9.38
C ASP A 150 21.63 -7.04 -9.08
N THR A 151 20.73 -6.10 -8.82
CA THR A 151 19.30 -6.40 -8.66
C THR A 151 18.47 -5.66 -9.69
N THR A 152 17.30 -6.21 -9.98
CA THR A 152 16.35 -5.65 -10.93
C THR A 152 14.95 -5.88 -10.42
N ASP A 153 14.10 -4.88 -10.59
CA ASP A 153 12.65 -5.02 -10.54
C ASP A 153 12.06 -4.36 -11.79
N HIS A 154 10.74 -4.43 -11.92
CA HIS A 154 10.03 -3.83 -13.05
C HIS A 154 10.02 -2.28 -13.00
N MET A 155 10.45 -1.66 -11.89
CA MET A 155 10.61 -0.21 -11.76
C MET A 155 11.77 0.33 -12.61
N ASN A 156 12.67 -0.54 -13.04
CA ASN A 156 13.81 -0.14 -13.87
C ASN A 156 13.40 0.11 -15.33
N GLY A 157 12.48 -0.69 -15.88
CA GLY A 157 12.18 -0.67 -17.30
C GLY A 157 13.45 -0.80 -18.16
N SER A 158 13.74 0.23 -18.96
CA SER A 158 14.98 0.34 -19.76
C SER A 158 16.04 1.25 -19.13
N LEU A 159 15.78 1.85 -17.97
CA LEU A 159 16.78 2.57 -17.19
C LEU A 159 17.80 1.60 -16.60
N PRO A 160 19.02 2.08 -16.26
CA PRO A 160 20.03 1.26 -15.61
C PRO A 160 19.50 0.52 -14.38
N ALA A 161 19.90 -0.75 -14.27
CA ALA A 161 19.57 -1.60 -13.14
C ALA A 161 20.17 -1.08 -11.82
N TYR A 162 19.80 -1.71 -10.71
CA TYR A 162 20.47 -1.51 -9.43
C TYR A 162 21.84 -2.22 -9.46
N THR A 163 22.76 -1.68 -10.25
CA THR A 163 24.08 -2.26 -10.48
C THR A 163 24.96 -2.08 -9.25
N CYS A 164 25.67 -3.14 -8.86
CA CYS A 164 26.70 -3.08 -7.84
C CYS A 164 27.92 -2.34 -8.41
N LEU A 165 28.17 -1.14 -7.90
CA LEU A 165 29.18 -0.20 -8.40
C LEU A 165 30.54 -0.36 -7.69
N ASP A 166 30.50 -0.66 -6.41
CA ASP A 166 31.71 -0.76 -5.58
C ASP A 166 31.52 -1.81 -4.48
N THR A 167 32.63 -2.40 -4.04
CA THR A 167 32.65 -3.29 -2.88
C THR A 167 33.88 -3.01 -2.01
N ARG A 168 33.66 -2.92 -0.69
CA ARG A 168 34.74 -2.67 0.28
C ARG A 168 34.62 -3.50 1.54
N LEU A 169 35.76 -3.74 2.20
CA LEU A 169 35.78 -4.24 3.58
C LEU A 169 35.28 -3.14 4.53
N VAL A 170 34.33 -3.46 5.40
CA VAL A 170 33.81 -2.54 6.42
C VAL A 170 34.47 -2.83 7.76
N ARG A 171 34.31 -4.07 8.24
CA ARG A 171 34.87 -4.57 9.50
C ARG A 171 35.11 -6.07 9.43
N ALA A 172 35.97 -6.56 10.31
CA ALA A 172 36.07 -7.98 10.63
C ALA A 172 36.12 -8.16 12.15
N TYR A 173 35.27 -9.04 12.67
CA TYR A 173 35.21 -9.34 14.10
C TYR A 173 35.62 -10.79 14.35
N ALA A 174 36.66 -11.00 15.14
CA ALA A 174 37.00 -12.30 15.70
C ALA A 174 36.16 -12.55 16.96
N TYR A 175 35.72 -13.78 17.17
CA TYR A 175 34.92 -14.13 18.35
C TYR A 175 34.93 -15.64 18.59
N ALA A 176 34.68 -16.02 19.85
CA ALA A 176 34.48 -17.41 20.20
C ALA A 176 32.98 -17.72 20.12
N ARG A 177 32.63 -18.91 19.65
CA ARG A 177 31.23 -19.32 19.49
C ARG A 177 30.94 -20.60 20.25
N GLY A 178 29.88 -20.58 21.04
CA GLY A 178 29.33 -21.74 21.73
C GLY A 178 27.93 -22.09 21.23
N PRO A 179 27.27 -23.09 21.85
CA PRO A 179 25.90 -23.50 21.49
C PRO A 179 24.86 -22.38 21.58
N GLY A 180 25.09 -21.37 22.44
CA GLY A 180 24.20 -20.23 22.66
C GLY A 180 24.51 -18.99 21.80
N GLY A 181 25.36 -19.10 20.77
CA GLY A 181 25.81 -17.97 19.97
C GLY A 181 27.22 -17.50 20.35
N ILE A 182 27.52 -16.23 20.11
CA ILE A 182 28.83 -15.65 20.44
C ILE A 182 29.04 -15.65 21.97
N GLU A 183 30.26 -16.00 22.39
CA GLU A 183 30.66 -16.00 23.79
C GLU A 183 30.81 -14.57 24.35
N PRO A 184 30.31 -14.27 25.56
CA PRO A 184 30.32 -12.91 26.11
C PRO A 184 31.75 -12.34 26.20
N GLY A 185 31.92 -11.10 25.73
CA GLY A 185 33.21 -10.39 25.81
C GLY A 185 34.31 -10.94 24.89
N SER A 186 34.01 -11.94 24.05
CA SER A 186 35.00 -12.53 23.13
C SER A 186 35.20 -11.74 21.83
N VAL A 187 34.29 -10.80 21.51
CA VAL A 187 34.32 -10.08 20.23
C VAL A 187 35.47 -9.08 20.20
N ARG A 188 36.38 -9.23 19.23
CA ARG A 188 37.49 -8.32 18.97
C ARG A 188 37.46 -7.81 17.54
N ASP A 189 37.67 -6.51 17.35
CA ASP A 189 37.86 -5.92 16.02
C ASP A 189 39.26 -6.30 15.49
N VAL A 190 39.27 -7.09 14.42
CA VAL A 190 40.49 -7.55 13.74
C VAL A 190 40.59 -7.00 12.32
N SER A 191 39.83 -5.94 12.01
CA SER A 191 39.77 -5.35 10.66
C SER A 191 41.16 -4.97 10.13
N GLY A 192 42.02 -4.41 10.98
CA GLY A 192 43.39 -4.04 10.64
C GLY A 192 44.34 -5.22 10.34
N GLN A 193 43.91 -6.45 10.63
CA GLN A 193 44.67 -7.68 10.35
C GLN A 193 44.25 -8.36 9.05
N VAL A 194 43.12 -7.94 8.46
CA VAL A 194 42.58 -8.53 7.23
C VAL A 194 43.22 -7.86 6.02
N ALA A 195 43.85 -8.65 5.15
CA ALA A 195 44.43 -8.14 3.91
C ALA A 195 43.40 -8.19 2.78
N VAL A 196 43.12 -7.04 2.15
CA VAL A 196 42.31 -6.99 0.94
C VAL A 196 43.15 -7.45 -0.24
N LEU A 197 42.75 -8.55 -0.87
CA LEU A 197 43.42 -9.12 -2.04
C LEU A 197 42.85 -8.57 -3.36
N ALA A 198 41.54 -8.32 -3.39
CA ALA A 198 40.85 -7.69 -4.51
C ALA A 198 39.61 -6.94 -4.00
N ALA A 199 39.35 -5.76 -4.56
CA ALA A 199 38.15 -4.98 -4.33
C ALA A 199 37.67 -4.46 -5.69
N GLU A 200 36.73 -5.19 -6.28
CA GLU A 200 36.12 -4.92 -7.57
C GLU A 200 34.61 -4.70 -7.37
N PRO A 201 33.90 -4.06 -8.32
CA PRO A 201 32.48 -3.72 -8.16
C PRO A 201 31.57 -4.85 -7.66
N ARG A 202 31.88 -6.12 -7.97
CA ARG A 202 31.08 -7.30 -7.55
C ARG A 202 31.85 -8.29 -6.68
N LEU A 203 33.08 -8.01 -6.31
CA LEU A 203 33.93 -8.97 -5.61
C LEU A 203 34.81 -8.26 -4.61
N LEU A 204 34.64 -8.60 -3.34
CA LEU A 204 35.66 -8.42 -2.34
C LEU A 204 36.32 -9.75 -2.04
N LYS A 205 37.62 -9.84 -2.29
CA LYS A 205 38.44 -10.96 -1.86
C LYS A 205 39.37 -10.48 -0.74
N VAL A 206 39.29 -11.14 0.41
CA VAL A 206 40.17 -10.85 1.56
C VAL A 206 40.90 -12.10 2.02
N ARG A 207 42.06 -11.90 2.65
CA ARG A 207 42.76 -12.89 3.44
C ARG A 207 42.63 -12.55 4.91
N VAL A 208 42.03 -13.47 5.66
CA VAL A 208 41.81 -13.35 7.11
C VAL A 208 42.83 -14.23 7.82
N PRO A 209 43.70 -13.68 8.68
CA PRO A 209 44.63 -14.49 9.46
C PRO A 209 43.87 -15.36 10.47
N ALA A 210 44.41 -16.55 10.76
CA ALA A 210 43.85 -17.42 11.78
C ALA A 210 43.77 -16.70 13.13
N GLN A 211 42.61 -16.81 13.79
CA GLN A 211 42.35 -16.18 15.08
C GLN A 211 42.22 -17.23 16.19
N PRO A 212 42.75 -16.97 17.40
CA PRO A 212 42.67 -17.91 18.51
C PRO A 212 41.23 -18.18 18.98
N GLU A 213 40.29 -17.29 18.68
CA GLU A 213 38.88 -17.47 19.04
C GLU A 213 38.15 -18.50 18.17
N GLY A 214 38.73 -18.91 17.05
CA GLY A 214 38.20 -19.96 16.18
C GLY A 214 37.22 -19.49 15.10
N GLU A 215 36.60 -18.31 15.24
CA GLU A 215 35.74 -17.72 14.19
C GLU A 215 36.05 -16.24 13.92
N VAL A 216 35.85 -15.82 12.66
CA VAL A 216 35.82 -14.42 12.25
C VAL A 216 34.61 -14.17 11.37
N CYS A 217 33.87 -13.09 11.60
CA CYS A 217 32.88 -12.59 10.66
C CYS A 217 33.49 -11.42 9.87
N VAL A 218 33.62 -11.60 8.55
CA VAL A 218 34.00 -10.54 7.62
C VAL A 218 32.74 -9.80 7.18
N ILE A 219 32.72 -8.49 7.32
CA ILE A 219 31.60 -7.63 6.94
C ILE A 219 32.04 -6.77 5.77
N ALA A 220 31.43 -7.00 4.60
CA ALA A 220 31.62 -6.19 3.41
C ALA A 220 30.46 -5.20 3.24
N SER A 221 30.69 -4.14 2.47
CA SER A 221 29.64 -3.29 1.94
C SER A 221 29.66 -3.33 0.41
N HIS A 222 28.49 -3.39 -0.19
CA HIS A 222 28.26 -3.24 -1.62
C HIS A 222 27.48 -1.97 -1.91
N THR A 223 28.06 -1.06 -2.69
CA THR A 223 27.38 0.17 -3.14
C THR A 223 26.58 -0.13 -4.39
N VAL A 224 25.31 0.29 -4.39
CA VAL A 224 24.35 -0.01 -5.46
C VAL A 224 23.94 1.29 -6.15
N LEU A 225 23.78 1.25 -7.48
CA LEU A 225 23.31 2.38 -8.29
C LEU A 225 21.84 2.72 -7.95
N THR A 226 21.64 3.53 -6.92
CA THR A 226 20.37 4.12 -6.49
C THR A 226 20.66 5.13 -5.38
N PRO A 227 19.84 6.19 -5.23
CA PRO A 227 19.95 7.08 -4.08
C PRO A 227 19.87 6.30 -2.77
N ASP A 228 20.70 6.66 -1.79
CA ASP A 228 20.55 6.19 -0.41
C ASP A 228 19.24 6.72 0.18
N VAL A 229 18.47 5.83 0.80
CA VAL A 229 17.22 6.19 1.50
C VAL A 229 17.48 7.19 2.64
N PHE A 230 18.66 7.16 3.24
CA PHE A 230 19.10 8.11 4.28
C PHE A 230 19.92 9.29 3.73
N ALA A 231 20.07 9.42 2.40
CA ALA A 231 20.84 10.51 1.80
C ALA A 231 20.34 11.89 2.30
N PRO A 232 21.24 12.75 2.79
CA PRO A 232 20.88 14.11 3.21
C PRO A 232 20.15 14.91 2.12
N HIS A 233 20.49 14.71 0.85
CA HIS A 233 19.90 15.46 -0.26
C HIS A 233 18.64 14.81 -0.86
N LEU A 234 18.20 13.63 -0.39
CA LEU A 234 17.12 12.86 -1.02
C LEU A 234 15.80 13.65 -1.13
N LEU A 235 15.35 14.27 -0.02
CA LEU A 235 14.08 14.98 0.01
C LEU A 235 14.13 16.28 -0.80
N ALA A 236 15.26 16.99 -0.76
CA ALA A 236 15.46 18.20 -1.56
C ALA A 236 15.47 17.87 -3.06
N TYR A 237 16.11 16.76 -3.44
CA TYR A 237 16.13 16.27 -4.82
C TYR A 237 14.74 15.82 -5.28
N GLN A 238 13.99 15.08 -4.45
CA GLN A 238 12.60 14.72 -4.72
C GLN A 238 11.73 15.95 -5.02
N ARG A 239 11.80 16.97 -4.17
CA ARG A 239 11.10 18.24 -4.40
C ARG A 239 11.53 18.93 -5.70
N ALA A 240 12.82 18.90 -6.03
CA ALA A 240 13.32 19.50 -7.26
C ALA A 240 12.73 18.84 -8.51
N ILE A 241 12.64 17.49 -8.53
CA ILE A 241 11.95 16.76 -9.61
C ILE A 241 10.48 17.16 -9.66
N ILE A 242 9.76 17.14 -8.53
CA ILE A 242 8.33 17.52 -8.50
C ILE A 242 8.12 18.94 -9.05
N ARG A 243 8.93 19.90 -8.61
CA ARG A 243 8.87 21.30 -9.05
C ARG A 243 9.15 21.47 -10.54
N GLN A 244 10.00 20.64 -11.14
CA GLN A 244 10.29 20.68 -12.57
C GLN A 244 9.03 20.53 -13.43
N TYR A 245 8.00 19.85 -12.93
CA TYR A 245 6.75 19.57 -13.64
C TYR A 245 5.60 20.49 -13.25
N ALA A 246 5.82 21.48 -12.37
CA ALA A 246 4.76 22.33 -11.81
C ALA A 246 4.11 23.28 -12.84
N ASP A 247 4.74 23.49 -14.00
CA ASP A 247 4.20 24.28 -15.11
C ASP A 247 3.24 23.49 -16.01
N ILE A 248 3.17 22.17 -15.84
CA ILE A 248 2.27 21.28 -16.58
C ILE A 248 0.97 21.12 -15.79
N PRO A 249 -0.22 21.20 -16.43
CA PRO A 249 -1.51 21.04 -15.75
C PRO A 249 -1.81 19.56 -15.43
N LEU A 250 -0.95 18.94 -14.63
CA LEU A 250 -1.12 17.59 -14.12
C LEU A 250 -2.28 17.56 -13.14
N ALA A 251 -3.08 16.49 -13.20
CA ALA A 251 -4.14 16.24 -12.23
C ALA A 251 -3.61 15.55 -10.97
N GLY A 252 -2.32 15.24 -10.93
CA GLY A 252 -1.70 14.50 -9.84
C GLY A 252 -0.28 14.05 -10.15
N ILE A 253 0.32 13.36 -9.19
CA ILE A 253 1.60 12.68 -9.32
C ILE A 253 1.51 11.29 -8.69
N MET A 254 2.42 10.40 -9.07
CA MET A 254 2.44 9.04 -8.56
C MET A 254 3.83 8.55 -8.20
N LYS A 255 3.87 7.57 -7.29
CA LYS A 255 5.08 6.92 -6.81
C LYS A 255 4.79 5.47 -6.46
N ASP A 256 5.35 4.59 -7.27
CA ASP A 256 5.02 3.17 -7.32
C ASP A 256 6.09 2.34 -6.59
N GLU A 257 5.71 1.60 -5.56
CA GLU A 257 6.53 0.62 -4.83
C GLU A 257 7.83 1.17 -4.23
N TRP A 258 7.75 2.34 -3.60
CA TRP A 258 8.91 2.97 -2.95
C TRP A 258 9.55 2.08 -1.89
N GLY A 259 10.89 2.13 -1.83
CA GLY A 259 11.68 1.51 -0.78
C GLY A 259 13.13 1.34 -1.20
N PHE A 260 13.88 0.60 -0.39
CA PHE A 260 15.22 0.13 -0.70
C PHE A 260 15.27 -0.70 -2.00
N PRO A 261 16.47 -0.99 -2.53
CA PRO A 261 16.61 -1.85 -3.71
C PRO A 261 15.91 -3.22 -3.54
N PRO A 262 15.46 -3.84 -4.64
CA PRO A 262 14.65 -5.06 -4.57
C PRO A 262 15.45 -6.25 -4.02
N ASP A 263 14.84 -6.98 -3.08
CA ASP A 263 15.30 -8.30 -2.61
C ASP A 263 14.09 -9.24 -2.41
N HIS A 264 13.90 -10.13 -3.38
CA HIS A 264 12.78 -11.08 -3.38
C HIS A 264 12.97 -12.25 -2.39
N THR A 265 14.09 -12.34 -1.67
CA THR A 265 14.33 -13.43 -0.71
C THR A 265 13.80 -13.11 0.69
N GLY A 266 13.67 -11.83 1.06
CA GLY A 266 13.34 -11.42 2.42
C GLY A 266 14.46 -11.67 3.45
N ASN A 267 15.70 -11.93 3.00
CA ASN A 267 16.89 -12.13 3.84
C ASN A 267 16.74 -13.24 4.91
N PRO A 268 16.47 -14.51 4.51
CA PRO A 268 16.19 -15.59 5.45
C PRO A 268 17.38 -15.91 6.36
N ALA A 269 18.61 -15.74 5.88
CA ALA A 269 19.83 -15.97 6.64
C ALA A 269 20.16 -14.85 7.65
N GLN A 270 19.47 -13.71 7.56
CA GLN A 270 19.72 -12.52 8.38
C GLN A 270 21.18 -12.06 8.33
N ASP A 271 21.84 -12.21 7.18
CA ASP A 271 23.25 -11.92 6.95
C ASP A 271 23.46 -10.65 6.11
N ARG A 272 22.37 -9.95 5.78
CA ARG A 272 22.37 -8.76 4.92
C ARG A 272 21.57 -7.60 5.49
N TYR A 273 22.15 -6.41 5.53
CA TYR A 273 21.49 -5.23 6.08
C TYR A 273 21.68 -4.03 5.16
N TRP A 274 20.62 -3.26 4.91
CA TRP A 274 20.77 -1.96 4.27
C TRP A 274 21.62 -1.06 5.14
N TYR A 275 22.44 -0.27 4.48
CA TYR A 275 23.46 0.53 5.11
C TYR A 275 23.76 1.76 4.27
N SER A 276 24.26 2.77 4.94
CA SER A 276 25.02 3.88 4.40
C SER A 276 25.65 4.57 5.60
N ARG A 277 26.56 5.51 5.35
CA ARG A 277 27.08 6.34 6.44
C ARG A 277 25.96 7.13 7.12
N ALA A 278 25.05 7.72 6.35
CA ALA A 278 23.93 8.49 6.90
C ALA A 278 22.96 7.62 7.72
N MET A 279 22.71 6.38 7.28
CA MET A 279 21.92 5.41 8.05
C MET A 279 22.61 5.01 9.35
N ALA A 280 23.94 4.81 9.32
CA ALA A 280 24.72 4.50 10.52
C ALA A 280 24.68 5.66 11.54
N ASP A 281 24.78 6.90 11.07
CA ASP A 281 24.67 8.08 11.92
C ASP A 281 23.26 8.21 12.54
N ALA A 282 22.21 7.97 11.73
CA ALA A 282 20.83 7.94 12.21
C ALA A 282 20.60 6.80 13.23
N TYR A 283 21.19 5.63 13.01
CA TYR A 283 21.14 4.51 13.95
C TYR A 283 21.86 4.83 15.26
N ALA A 284 23.04 5.44 15.19
CA ALA A 284 23.79 5.88 16.36
C ALA A 284 22.98 6.91 17.17
N ALA A 285 22.38 7.91 16.52
CA ALA A 285 21.51 8.87 17.19
C ALA A 285 20.31 8.20 17.88
N ALA A 286 19.61 7.30 17.19
CA ALA A 286 18.43 6.61 17.72
C ALA A 286 18.76 5.57 18.83
N SER A 287 20.01 5.16 18.95
CA SER A 287 20.46 4.15 19.91
C SER A 287 21.24 4.70 21.10
N GLY A 288 21.52 6.01 21.14
CA GLY A 288 22.39 6.61 22.14
C GLY A 288 23.88 6.32 21.91
N GLY A 289 24.29 6.18 20.65
CA GLY A 289 25.68 6.06 20.23
C GLY A 289 26.14 4.64 19.86
N ARG A 290 25.23 3.68 19.65
CA ARG A 290 25.63 2.32 19.22
C ARG A 290 26.04 2.29 17.76
N ASP A 291 26.98 1.40 17.45
CA ASP A 291 27.47 1.16 16.09
C ASP A 291 26.60 0.14 15.36
N LEU A 292 26.00 0.54 14.24
CA LEU A 292 25.17 -0.31 13.38
C LEU A 292 25.94 -1.53 12.85
N VAL A 293 27.23 -1.40 12.53
CA VAL A 293 28.03 -2.52 11.97
C VAL A 293 28.24 -3.59 13.04
N ARG A 294 28.55 -3.17 14.29
CA ARG A 294 28.65 -4.08 15.42
C ARG A 294 27.31 -4.69 15.81
N ASP A 295 26.22 -3.93 15.73
CA ASP A 295 24.88 -4.43 16.00
C ASP A 295 24.36 -5.36 14.89
N ALA A 296 24.78 -5.20 13.63
CA ALA A 296 24.48 -6.16 12.57
C ALA A 296 25.02 -7.57 12.90
N LEU A 297 26.23 -7.67 13.47
CA LEU A 297 26.77 -8.94 13.97
C LEU A 297 25.90 -9.52 15.10
N LEU A 298 25.51 -8.68 16.07
CA LEU A 298 24.64 -9.09 17.19
C LEU A 298 23.29 -9.60 16.67
N MET A 299 22.68 -8.88 15.73
CA MET A 299 21.39 -9.19 15.15
C MET A 299 21.41 -10.51 14.36
N MET A 300 22.49 -10.79 13.60
CA MET A 300 22.67 -12.02 12.83
C MET A 300 22.94 -13.23 13.75
N LEU A 301 24.02 -13.18 14.54
CA LEU A 301 24.55 -14.37 15.23
C LEU A 301 24.08 -14.51 16.67
N GLY A 302 23.65 -13.41 17.30
CA GLY A 302 23.39 -13.37 18.74
C GLY A 302 24.67 -13.46 19.59
N GLU A 303 24.56 -13.05 20.84
CA GLU A 303 25.61 -13.16 21.85
C GLU A 303 24.95 -13.62 23.15
N ARG A 304 25.52 -14.63 23.79
CA ARG A 304 24.92 -15.27 24.96
C ARG A 304 24.72 -14.24 26.08
N GLY A 305 23.53 -14.20 26.67
CA GLY A 305 23.20 -13.23 27.72
C GLY A 305 22.87 -11.82 27.22
N ARG A 306 22.86 -11.60 25.90
CA ARG A 306 22.49 -10.31 25.26
C ARG A 306 21.26 -10.44 24.38
N GLU A 307 20.39 -11.43 24.64
CA GLU A 307 19.17 -11.70 23.88
C GLU A 307 18.25 -10.47 23.85
N ARG A 308 18.14 -9.75 24.98
CA ARG A 308 17.39 -8.50 25.07
C ARG A 308 17.96 -7.43 24.15
N GLU A 309 19.27 -7.23 24.18
CA GLU A 309 19.94 -6.22 23.35
C GLU A 309 19.81 -6.56 21.86
N ARG A 310 19.87 -7.85 21.51
CA ARG A 310 19.64 -8.32 20.15
C ARG A 310 18.22 -7.97 19.68
N ALA A 311 17.20 -8.32 20.45
CA ALA A 311 15.81 -8.00 20.12
C ALA A 311 15.59 -6.49 19.97
N ALA A 312 16.16 -5.69 20.88
CA ALA A 312 16.09 -4.23 20.82
C ALA A 312 16.81 -3.66 19.59
N ALA A 313 17.98 -4.21 19.20
CA ALA A 313 18.70 -3.80 18.01
C ALA A 313 17.91 -4.08 16.73
N VAL A 314 17.25 -5.23 16.65
CA VAL A 314 16.35 -5.60 15.53
C VAL A 314 15.16 -4.64 15.45
N ASN A 315 14.46 -4.42 16.58
CA ASN A 315 13.32 -3.49 16.64
C ASN A 315 13.73 -2.08 16.18
N ARG A 316 14.88 -1.58 16.65
CA ARG A 316 15.40 -0.27 16.29
C ARG A 316 15.72 -0.17 14.79
N TYR A 317 16.45 -1.14 14.25
CA TYR A 317 16.80 -1.17 12.83
C TYR A 317 15.54 -1.16 11.94
N ARG A 318 14.55 -2.00 12.26
CA ARG A 318 13.30 -2.09 11.50
C ARG A 318 12.45 -0.82 11.62
N ALA A 319 12.34 -0.25 12.81
CA ALA A 319 11.65 1.02 13.01
C ALA A 319 12.32 2.15 12.21
N LEU A 320 13.66 2.24 12.25
CA LEU A 320 14.42 3.25 11.50
C LEU A 320 14.14 3.16 9.98
N CYS A 321 14.17 1.94 9.42
CA CYS A 321 13.85 1.70 8.01
C CYS A 321 12.41 2.12 7.67
N ARG A 322 11.43 1.72 8.49
CA ARG A 322 10.01 2.05 8.27
C ARG A 322 9.78 3.56 8.33
N ASP A 323 10.27 4.19 9.40
CA ASP A 323 9.98 5.59 9.70
C ASP A 323 10.61 6.51 8.66
N ARG A 324 11.82 6.20 8.17
CA ARG A 324 12.45 6.94 7.07
C ARG A 324 11.70 6.79 5.75
N ASN A 325 11.23 5.58 5.42
CA ASN A 325 10.42 5.39 4.21
C ASN A 325 9.08 6.11 4.30
N ALA A 326 8.44 6.12 5.48
CA ALA A 326 7.23 6.89 5.72
C ALA A 326 7.46 8.40 5.56
N GLU A 327 8.57 8.92 6.09
CA GLU A 327 8.95 10.34 5.95
C GLU A 327 9.07 10.75 4.48
N ILE A 328 9.72 9.94 3.66
CA ILE A 328 9.91 10.21 2.22
C ILE A 328 8.58 10.23 1.46
N GLU A 329 7.66 9.33 1.83
CA GLU A 329 6.31 9.28 1.26
C GLU A 329 5.45 10.45 1.70
N ASP A 330 5.55 10.86 2.98
CA ASP A 330 4.89 12.05 3.50
C ASP A 330 5.42 13.32 2.80
N ASP A 331 6.73 13.38 2.58
CA ASP A 331 7.37 14.46 1.84
C ASP A 331 6.86 14.57 0.40
N PHE A 332 6.77 13.42 -0.28
CA PHE A 332 6.25 13.30 -1.63
C PHE A 332 4.81 13.81 -1.72
N TYR A 333 3.96 13.38 -0.78
CA TYR A 333 2.57 13.83 -0.69
C TYR A 333 2.48 15.34 -0.51
N ARG A 334 3.22 15.91 0.45
CA ARG A 334 3.19 17.37 0.72
C ARG A 334 3.67 18.17 -0.48
N ALA A 335 4.79 17.78 -1.08
CA ALA A 335 5.34 18.46 -2.25
C ALA A 335 4.37 18.39 -3.45
N GLY A 336 3.70 17.25 -3.65
CA GLY A 336 2.65 17.12 -4.66
C GLY A 336 1.49 18.09 -4.44
N LYS A 337 0.97 18.16 -3.20
CA LYS A 337 -0.11 19.10 -2.85
C LYS A 337 0.31 20.56 -2.94
N GLU A 338 1.56 20.87 -2.58
CA GLU A 338 2.13 22.22 -2.66
C GLU A 338 2.18 22.74 -4.10
N HIS A 339 2.60 21.89 -5.06
CA HIS A 339 2.82 22.32 -6.44
C HIS A 339 1.60 22.14 -7.35
N PHE A 340 0.77 21.13 -7.12
CA PHE A 340 -0.38 20.80 -7.98
C PHE A 340 -1.74 21.10 -7.33
N GLY A 341 -1.74 21.57 -6.08
CA GLY A 341 -2.93 21.97 -5.34
C GLY A 341 -3.58 20.84 -4.52
N PRO A 342 -4.56 21.20 -3.65
CA PRO A 342 -5.23 20.25 -2.76
C PRO A 342 -5.97 19.13 -3.52
N ASP A 343 -6.47 19.44 -4.72
CA ASP A 343 -7.21 18.51 -5.59
C ASP A 343 -6.31 17.64 -6.49
N ALA A 344 -4.99 17.78 -6.41
CA ALA A 344 -4.08 16.88 -7.13
C ALA A 344 -4.16 15.46 -6.55
N TRP A 345 -4.22 14.43 -7.39
CA TRP A 345 -4.20 13.03 -6.97
C TRP A 345 -2.77 12.56 -6.65
N ILE A 346 -2.54 12.11 -5.42
CA ILE A 346 -1.30 11.42 -5.03
C ILE A 346 -1.59 9.92 -4.96
N VAL A 347 -1.17 9.20 -6.01
CA VAL A 347 -1.65 7.84 -6.36
C VAL A 347 -0.51 6.81 -6.52
N THR A 348 -0.89 5.55 -6.80
CA THR A 348 -0.15 4.27 -6.73
C THR A 348 0.12 3.82 -5.29
N HIS A 349 1.08 2.95 -5.00
CA HIS A 349 1.10 2.24 -3.72
C HIS A 349 2.50 1.89 -3.24
N ALA A 350 2.66 1.68 -1.94
CA ALA A 350 3.91 1.20 -1.34
C ALA A 350 4.02 -0.34 -1.27
N THR A 351 2.99 -1.08 -1.71
CA THR A 351 2.98 -2.54 -1.77
C THR A 351 3.85 -2.99 -2.94
N TRP A 352 5.02 -3.58 -2.69
CA TRP A 352 5.98 -4.04 -3.72
C TRP A 352 5.86 -5.55 -4.00
N THR A 353 5.67 -6.29 -2.93
CA THR A 353 5.30 -7.69 -2.90
C THR A 353 3.92 -7.75 -2.26
N PRO A 354 2.95 -8.40 -2.90
CA PRO A 354 1.54 -8.35 -2.53
C PRO A 354 1.22 -9.22 -1.29
N TYR A 355 2.14 -9.25 -0.32
CA TYR A 355 2.00 -9.91 0.97
C TYR A 355 2.78 -9.13 2.05
N PRO A 356 2.15 -8.80 3.20
CA PRO A 356 2.78 -8.05 4.28
C PRO A 356 3.78 -8.90 5.08
N GLY A 357 4.90 -9.28 4.46
CA GLY A 357 5.88 -10.22 5.02
C GLY A 357 7.34 -9.78 4.89
N ALA A 358 8.26 -10.73 5.06
CA ALA A 358 9.71 -10.50 5.11
C ALA A 358 10.28 -9.69 3.93
N GLN A 359 9.71 -9.85 2.73
CA GLN A 359 10.08 -9.07 1.54
C GLN A 359 9.74 -7.58 1.74
N GLU A 360 8.53 -7.25 2.22
CA GLU A 360 8.13 -5.89 2.58
C GLU A 360 8.91 -5.32 3.76
N PHE A 361 9.17 -6.15 4.78
CA PHE A 361 9.94 -5.71 5.95
C PHE A 361 11.33 -5.24 5.54
N ARG A 362 11.89 -5.85 4.49
CA ARG A 362 13.17 -5.47 3.91
C ARG A 362 13.04 -4.33 2.90
N LYS A 363 11.97 -4.29 2.10
CA LYS A 363 11.76 -3.27 1.08
C LYS A 363 11.55 -1.88 1.67
N ASN A 364 10.62 -1.74 2.61
CA ASN A 364 10.21 -0.43 3.13
C ASN A 364 9.87 -0.45 4.63
N GLY A 365 10.15 -1.56 5.33
CA GLY A 365 9.79 -1.72 6.75
C GLY A 365 8.29 -1.88 6.98
N LEU A 366 7.56 -2.41 5.98
CA LEU A 366 6.09 -2.49 5.94
C LEU A 366 5.43 -1.13 6.22
N SER A 367 5.86 -0.10 5.49
CA SER A 367 5.36 1.27 5.67
C SER A 367 3.99 1.52 5.02
N TRP A 368 3.29 0.49 4.54
CA TRP A 368 2.06 0.61 3.73
C TRP A 368 1.01 1.57 4.30
N TRP A 369 0.74 1.51 5.61
CA TRP A 369 -0.23 2.38 6.29
C TRP A 369 0.33 3.74 6.74
N HIS A 370 1.60 4.01 6.47
CA HIS A 370 2.29 5.27 6.75
C HIS A 370 2.68 6.01 5.46
N ALA A 371 2.68 5.33 4.30
CA ALA A 371 2.88 5.95 3.00
C ALA A 371 1.65 6.78 2.61
N THR A 372 1.68 8.09 2.90
CA THR A 372 0.51 8.94 2.73
C THR A 372 0.07 9.05 1.27
N ARG A 373 -1.24 8.86 1.05
CA ARG A 373 -1.93 8.91 -0.24
C ARG A 373 -3.30 9.56 -0.08
N ASP A 374 -3.92 9.97 -1.18
CA ASP A 374 -5.32 10.42 -1.18
C ASP A 374 -6.31 9.26 -1.12
N VAL A 375 -5.90 8.09 -1.62
CA VAL A 375 -6.72 6.89 -1.65
C VAL A 375 -5.85 5.66 -1.35
N GLY A 376 -6.44 4.67 -0.69
CA GLY A 376 -5.79 3.37 -0.52
C GLY A 376 -5.62 2.69 -1.87
N GLN A 377 -4.38 2.42 -2.27
CA GLN A 377 -4.10 1.59 -3.45
C GLN A 377 -3.16 0.45 -3.06
N SER A 378 -3.23 -0.63 -3.82
CA SER A 378 -2.39 -1.80 -3.63
C SER A 378 -2.07 -2.47 -4.95
N ASP A 379 -1.05 -3.31 -4.91
CA ASP A 379 -0.65 -4.21 -5.99
C ASP A 379 -1.57 -5.45 -6.09
N GLU A 380 -1.46 -6.18 -7.21
CA GLU A 380 -2.54 -6.97 -7.82
C GLU A 380 -3.12 -8.08 -6.92
N SER A 381 -2.31 -8.60 -6.01
CA SER A 381 -2.66 -9.74 -5.17
C SER A 381 -2.62 -9.49 -3.66
N THR A 382 -2.51 -8.22 -3.25
CA THR A 382 -2.55 -7.81 -1.84
C THR A 382 -3.81 -8.35 -1.15
N PRO A 383 -3.73 -8.93 0.07
CA PRO A 383 -4.90 -9.45 0.76
C PRO A 383 -6.00 -8.40 0.94
N TYR A 384 -7.26 -8.78 0.73
CA TYR A 384 -8.40 -7.86 0.82
C TYR A 384 -8.49 -7.15 2.17
N ALA A 385 -8.15 -7.83 3.28
CA ALA A 385 -8.12 -7.24 4.61
C ALA A 385 -7.12 -6.07 4.74
N CYS A 386 -6.05 -6.05 3.95
CA CYS A 386 -5.13 -4.90 3.88
C CYS A 386 -5.74 -3.78 3.01
N ARG A 387 -6.38 -4.13 1.89
CA ARG A 387 -6.98 -3.14 0.97
C ARG A 387 -8.10 -2.35 1.64
N THR A 388 -9.00 -3.04 2.33
CA THR A 388 -10.13 -2.42 3.04
C THR A 388 -9.66 -1.51 4.15
N SER A 389 -8.52 -1.82 4.80
CA SER A 389 -7.95 -0.99 5.85
C SER A 389 -7.17 0.21 5.32
N LEU A 390 -6.52 0.09 4.15
CA LEU A 390 -5.88 1.20 3.45
C LEU A 390 -6.89 2.29 3.02
N ALA A 391 -8.06 1.90 2.51
CA ALA A 391 -9.14 2.86 2.21
C ALA A 391 -9.48 3.71 3.44
N LYS A 392 -9.72 3.05 4.58
CA LYS A 392 -10.10 3.68 5.84
C LYS A 392 -8.96 4.51 6.45
N ARG A 393 -7.71 4.06 6.33
CA ARG A 393 -6.52 4.78 6.79
C ARG A 393 -6.41 6.16 6.15
N TRP A 394 -6.75 6.27 4.87
CA TRP A 394 -6.69 7.51 4.11
C TRP A 394 -8.04 8.22 4.02
N GLY A 395 -9.06 7.73 4.72
CA GLY A 395 -10.37 8.38 4.80
C GLY A 395 -11.14 8.40 3.49
N TYR A 396 -10.82 7.47 2.56
CA TYR A 396 -11.46 7.40 1.25
C TYR A 396 -12.54 6.30 1.22
N PRO A 397 -13.66 6.48 0.49
CA PRO A 397 -14.75 5.50 0.41
C PRO A 397 -14.36 4.14 -0.17
N LEU A 398 -13.29 4.08 -0.95
CA LEU A 398 -12.90 2.87 -1.67
C LEU A 398 -11.39 2.71 -1.70
N TRP A 399 -10.94 1.54 -2.12
CA TRP A 399 -9.55 1.27 -2.46
C TRP A 399 -9.43 0.92 -3.95
N TYR A 400 -8.24 1.13 -4.53
CA TYR A 400 -7.94 0.65 -5.88
C TYR A 400 -6.91 -0.49 -5.86
N ASN A 401 -7.17 -1.53 -6.65
CA ASN A 401 -6.18 -2.56 -6.92
C ASN A 401 -5.56 -2.30 -8.30
N GLN A 402 -4.26 -2.00 -8.35
CA GLN A 402 -3.50 -1.96 -9.59
C GLN A 402 -3.34 -3.38 -10.10
N TYR A 403 -4.35 -3.83 -10.84
CA TYR A 403 -4.48 -5.22 -11.20
C TYR A 403 -3.93 -5.47 -12.58
N TYR A 404 -3.09 -6.49 -12.71
CA TYR A 404 -2.75 -7.06 -14.00
C TYR A 404 -2.88 -8.57 -14.02
N ALA A 405 -3.15 -9.07 -15.21
CA ALA A 405 -3.08 -10.46 -15.59
C ALA A 405 -2.74 -10.58 -17.07
N LYS A 406 -2.42 -11.80 -17.50
CA LYS A 406 -2.06 -12.12 -18.89
C LYS A 406 -3.26 -12.07 -19.85
N GLU A 407 -4.46 -12.31 -19.35
CA GLU A 407 -5.70 -12.39 -20.11
C GLU A 407 -6.79 -11.50 -19.48
N PRO A 408 -7.87 -11.14 -20.21
CA PRO A 408 -8.95 -10.30 -19.70
C PRO A 408 -9.81 -10.91 -18.57
N GLU A 409 -10.02 -12.22 -18.56
CA GLU A 409 -10.98 -12.89 -17.66
C GLU A 409 -10.66 -12.68 -16.17
N PRO A 410 -9.39 -12.77 -15.71
CA PRO A 410 -9.04 -12.41 -14.33
C PRO A 410 -9.38 -10.96 -13.94
N TYR A 411 -9.33 -10.00 -14.87
CA TYR A 411 -9.73 -8.62 -14.58
C TYR A 411 -11.22 -8.52 -14.30
N ILE A 412 -12.04 -9.26 -15.06
CA ILE A 412 -13.50 -9.33 -14.84
C ILE A 412 -13.79 -9.95 -13.46
N GLY A 413 -13.10 -11.03 -13.11
CA GLY A 413 -13.25 -11.63 -11.77
C GLY A 413 -12.86 -10.65 -10.65
N GLU A 414 -11.74 -9.96 -10.80
CA GLU A 414 -11.28 -8.97 -9.81
C GLU A 414 -12.18 -7.72 -9.77
N LEU A 415 -12.79 -7.31 -10.89
CA LEU A 415 -13.75 -6.21 -10.95
C LEU A 415 -14.91 -6.45 -9.98
N TRP A 416 -15.56 -7.61 -10.10
CA TRP A 416 -16.77 -7.94 -9.34
C TRP A 416 -16.46 -8.36 -7.91
N ALA A 417 -15.39 -9.12 -7.68
CA ALA A 417 -14.90 -9.41 -6.32
C ALA A 417 -14.46 -8.14 -5.60
N GLY A 418 -13.78 -7.24 -6.32
CA GLY A 418 -13.39 -5.91 -5.84
C GLY A 418 -14.60 -5.07 -5.43
N ALA A 419 -15.64 -5.00 -6.27
CA ALA A 419 -16.87 -4.30 -5.96
C ALA A 419 -17.54 -4.82 -4.67
N LEU A 420 -17.63 -6.15 -4.51
CA LEU A 420 -18.16 -6.77 -3.30
C LEU A 420 -17.26 -6.52 -2.06
N GLY A 421 -15.94 -6.40 -2.29
CA GLY A 421 -14.95 -6.00 -1.29
C GLY A 421 -14.83 -4.48 -1.07
N GLY A 422 -15.70 -3.67 -1.67
CA GLY A 422 -15.70 -2.20 -1.52
C GLY A 422 -14.56 -1.47 -2.24
N GLY A 423 -14.01 -2.04 -3.31
CA GLY A 423 -12.92 -1.48 -4.10
C GLY A 423 -13.23 -1.32 -5.59
N ARG A 424 -12.24 -0.83 -6.33
CA ARG A 424 -12.23 -0.63 -7.79
C ARG A 424 -10.91 -1.11 -8.39
N LEU A 425 -10.86 -1.25 -9.72
CA LEU A 425 -9.62 -1.49 -10.44
C LEU A 425 -8.91 -0.18 -10.76
N ASN A 426 -7.60 -0.16 -10.57
CA ASN A 426 -6.68 0.61 -11.39
C ASN A 426 -6.20 -0.35 -12.50
N VAL A 427 -6.63 -0.11 -13.74
CA VAL A 427 -6.48 -1.09 -14.81
C VAL A 427 -5.08 -0.99 -15.43
N HIS A 428 -4.21 -1.93 -15.10
CA HIS A 428 -2.93 -2.10 -15.78
C HIS A 428 -3.14 -2.84 -17.13
N PRO A 429 -2.36 -2.53 -18.19
CA PRO A 429 -2.39 -3.31 -19.44
C PRO A 429 -2.08 -4.80 -19.23
N LEU A 430 -2.43 -5.67 -20.19
CA LEU A 430 -2.16 -7.10 -20.06
C LEU A 430 -0.66 -7.38 -19.78
N TYR A 431 -0.35 -8.09 -18.70
CA TYR A 431 1.03 -8.31 -18.28
C TYR A 431 1.21 -9.65 -17.52
N PRO A 432 2.36 -10.34 -17.68
CA PRO A 432 3.38 -10.12 -18.72
C PRO A 432 2.92 -10.70 -20.07
N ARG A 433 2.95 -9.89 -21.12
CA ARG A 433 2.56 -10.23 -22.51
C ARG A 433 3.50 -9.59 -23.53
N ALA A 434 4.78 -9.97 -23.47
CA ALA A 434 5.78 -9.50 -24.43
C ALA A 434 5.58 -10.11 -25.84
N ASP A 435 4.76 -11.15 -25.94
CA ASP A 435 4.36 -11.82 -27.17
C ASP A 435 3.35 -11.01 -28.02
N LEU A 436 2.65 -10.05 -27.42
CA LEU A 436 1.64 -9.24 -28.11
C LEU A 436 2.21 -7.89 -28.58
N PRO A 437 1.75 -7.37 -29.73
CA PRO A 437 1.96 -5.97 -30.08
C PRO A 437 1.44 -5.04 -28.99
N ARG A 438 2.13 -3.92 -28.77
CA ARG A 438 1.81 -2.96 -27.71
C ARG A 438 0.38 -2.40 -27.82
N ALA A 439 -0.07 -2.07 -29.02
CA ALA A 439 -1.44 -1.62 -29.26
C ALA A 439 -2.49 -2.68 -28.86
N GLU A 440 -2.19 -3.96 -29.06
CA GLU A 440 -3.06 -5.04 -28.62
C GLU A 440 -3.05 -5.16 -27.10
N ARG A 441 -1.87 -5.15 -26.47
CA ARG A 441 -1.72 -5.21 -25.01
C ARG A 441 -2.46 -4.09 -24.28
N ASN A 442 -2.40 -2.87 -24.84
CA ASN A 442 -3.01 -1.68 -24.23
C ASN A 442 -4.51 -1.60 -24.50
N GLY A 443 -4.95 -1.91 -25.72
CA GLY A 443 -6.33 -1.71 -26.13
C GLY A 443 -7.27 -2.91 -25.91
N ARG A 444 -6.75 -4.15 -25.77
CA ARG A 444 -7.61 -5.36 -25.67
C ARG A 444 -8.59 -5.30 -24.49
N LEU A 445 -8.16 -4.77 -23.35
CA LEU A 445 -9.05 -4.56 -22.19
C LEU A 445 -10.11 -3.49 -22.47
N MET A 446 -9.73 -2.38 -23.11
CA MET A 446 -10.66 -1.31 -23.50
C MET A 446 -11.70 -1.76 -24.52
N ARG A 447 -11.40 -2.82 -25.28
CA ARG A 447 -12.31 -3.44 -26.26
C ARG A 447 -13.12 -4.61 -25.70
N SER A 448 -12.98 -4.91 -24.41
CA SER A 448 -13.68 -6.02 -23.75
C SER A 448 -14.87 -5.54 -22.91
N GLY A 449 -15.73 -6.46 -22.47
CA GLY A 449 -16.86 -6.16 -21.59
C GLY A 449 -16.46 -5.62 -20.20
N LEU A 450 -15.16 -5.64 -19.84
CA LEU A 450 -14.62 -5.02 -18.64
C LEU A 450 -15.05 -3.54 -18.51
N MET A 451 -14.97 -2.79 -19.61
CA MET A 451 -15.30 -1.36 -19.60
C MET A 451 -16.77 -1.13 -19.26
N ALA A 452 -17.68 -1.96 -19.80
CA ALA A 452 -19.10 -1.89 -19.48
C ALA A 452 -19.39 -2.20 -18.00
N GLY A 453 -18.71 -3.21 -17.43
CA GLY A 453 -18.81 -3.51 -15.99
C GLY A 453 -18.34 -2.33 -15.13
N MET A 454 -17.20 -1.70 -15.49
CA MET A 454 -16.69 -0.51 -14.80
C MET A 454 -17.65 0.68 -14.91
N THR A 455 -18.23 0.90 -16.10
CA THR A 455 -19.24 1.95 -16.35
C THR A 455 -20.48 1.76 -15.47
N ARG A 456 -20.89 0.52 -15.18
CA ARG A 456 -21.99 0.24 -14.24
C ARG A 456 -21.61 0.48 -12.78
N LEU A 457 -20.44 0.02 -12.36
CA LEU A 457 -20.00 0.15 -10.97
C LEU A 457 -19.84 1.60 -10.51
N ARG A 458 -19.56 2.55 -11.40
CA ARG A 458 -19.48 3.97 -11.04
C ARG A 458 -20.80 4.55 -10.52
N MET A 459 -21.94 3.89 -10.75
CA MET A 459 -23.24 4.29 -10.17
C MET A 459 -23.23 4.21 -8.64
N LEU A 460 -22.42 3.32 -8.06
CA LEU A 460 -22.28 3.22 -6.60
C LEU A 460 -21.68 4.49 -5.99
N ASP A 461 -20.80 5.15 -6.74
CA ASP A 461 -20.05 6.32 -6.26
C ASP A 461 -20.96 7.56 -6.11
N GLU A 462 -22.16 7.51 -6.69
CA GLU A 462 -23.17 8.56 -6.61
C GLU A 462 -24.03 8.48 -5.34
N VAL A 463 -24.14 7.29 -4.74
CA VAL A 463 -25.10 7.03 -3.66
C VAL A 463 -24.46 6.97 -2.28
N SER A 464 -23.17 6.61 -2.19
CA SER A 464 -22.46 6.52 -0.92
C SER A 464 -20.99 6.95 -1.03
N GLY A 465 -20.56 7.74 -0.03
CA GLY A 465 -19.15 8.03 0.26
C GLY A 465 -18.62 7.20 1.44
N ALA A 466 -19.27 6.10 1.78
CA ALA A 466 -18.90 5.26 2.92
C ALA A 466 -18.06 4.04 2.48
N PRO A 467 -17.00 3.67 3.21
CA PRO A 467 -16.25 2.44 2.96
C PRO A 467 -17.02 1.18 3.33
N LEU A 468 -16.53 0.04 2.86
CA LEU A 468 -16.98 -1.28 3.29
C LEU A 468 -17.00 -1.39 4.82
N ALA A 469 -18.11 -1.88 5.39
CA ALA A 469 -18.21 -2.16 6.80
C ALA A 469 -17.41 -3.43 7.16
N CYS A 470 -16.32 -3.24 7.91
CA CYS A 470 -15.52 -4.32 8.50
C CYS A 470 -15.71 -4.29 10.03
N PRO A 471 -16.58 -5.14 10.61
CA PRO A 471 -16.87 -5.09 12.05
C PRO A 471 -15.68 -5.49 12.94
N VAL A 472 -14.64 -6.12 12.38
CA VAL A 472 -13.46 -6.59 13.11
C VAL A 472 -12.19 -5.92 12.58
N ALA A 473 -11.31 -5.53 13.51
CA ALA A 473 -9.91 -5.24 13.21
C ALA A 473 -9.01 -6.34 13.79
N VAL A 474 -8.13 -6.90 12.97
CA VAL A 474 -6.96 -7.65 13.43
C VAL A 474 -5.79 -6.66 13.46
N VAL A 475 -5.34 -6.33 14.67
CA VAL A 475 -4.22 -5.41 14.91
C VAL A 475 -2.98 -6.23 15.22
N PHE A 476 -2.04 -6.32 14.30
CA PHE A 476 -0.81 -7.08 14.53
C PHE A 476 0.28 -6.23 15.18
N GLY A 477 1.06 -6.82 16.09
CA GLY A 477 2.23 -6.19 16.68
C GLY A 477 3.26 -5.89 15.61
N HIS A 478 3.37 -4.62 15.21
CA HIS A 478 4.18 -4.24 14.06
C HIS A 478 5.67 -4.54 14.28
N ALA A 479 6.18 -4.27 15.48
CA ALA A 479 7.55 -4.60 15.86
C ALA A 479 7.78 -6.11 15.93
N CYS A 480 6.87 -6.86 16.59
CA CYS A 480 6.92 -8.31 16.70
C CYS A 480 7.00 -9.02 15.34
N ALA A 481 6.10 -8.66 14.41
CA ALA A 481 6.04 -9.26 13.09
C ALA A 481 7.36 -9.11 12.31
N MET A 482 8.11 -8.02 12.55
CA MET A 482 9.39 -7.74 11.87
C MET A 482 10.63 -8.24 12.63
N ASN A 483 10.47 -8.77 13.84
CA ASN A 483 11.58 -9.18 14.69
C ASN A 483 11.85 -10.69 14.60
N TRP A 484 12.86 -11.07 13.82
CA TRP A 484 13.26 -12.47 13.61
C TRP A 484 13.85 -13.18 14.83
N THR A 485 14.04 -12.49 15.96
CA THR A 485 14.37 -13.17 17.22
C THR A 485 13.14 -13.69 17.95
N HIS A 486 11.94 -13.34 17.49
CA HIS A 486 10.68 -13.78 18.08
C HIS A 486 10.02 -14.88 17.23
N PRO A 487 9.37 -15.89 17.84
CA PRO A 487 8.71 -16.98 17.10
C PRO A 487 7.59 -16.53 16.15
N ALA A 488 6.98 -15.37 16.39
CA ALA A 488 5.92 -14.79 15.55
C ALA A 488 6.46 -13.90 14.41
N TYR A 489 7.76 -13.93 14.13
CA TYR A 489 8.31 -13.25 12.95
C TYR A 489 7.57 -13.67 11.68
N ASN A 490 7.23 -12.69 10.83
CA ASN A 490 6.51 -12.89 9.58
C ASN A 490 5.07 -13.43 9.75
N ASP A 491 4.49 -13.33 10.95
CA ASP A 491 3.07 -13.60 11.20
C ASP A 491 2.32 -12.32 11.57
N VAL A 492 1.54 -11.80 10.62
CA VAL A 492 0.69 -10.62 10.81
C VAL A 492 -0.76 -10.98 11.18
N GLY A 493 -1.11 -12.25 11.40
CA GLY A 493 -2.48 -12.64 11.78
C GLY A 493 -3.47 -12.73 10.63
N LEU A 494 -3.00 -12.84 9.38
CA LEU A 494 -3.85 -13.03 8.19
C LEU A 494 -4.74 -14.27 8.29
N GLY A 495 -4.31 -15.32 8.99
CA GLY A 495 -5.11 -16.52 9.23
C GLY A 495 -6.42 -16.20 9.98
N ILE A 496 -6.37 -15.30 10.97
CA ILE A 496 -7.54 -14.86 11.74
C ILE A 496 -8.47 -14.04 10.84
N ALA A 497 -7.91 -13.06 10.13
CA ALA A 497 -8.67 -12.22 9.21
C ALA A 497 -9.38 -13.04 8.13
N SER A 498 -8.67 -14.03 7.56
CA SER A 498 -9.21 -14.96 6.57
C SER A 498 -10.32 -15.84 7.15
N ALA A 499 -10.14 -16.40 8.35
CA ALA A 499 -11.13 -17.27 8.97
C ALA A 499 -12.45 -16.55 9.28
N LEU A 500 -12.38 -15.31 9.77
CA LEU A 500 -13.55 -14.47 10.06
C LEU A 500 -14.25 -14.01 8.77
N SER A 501 -13.48 -13.60 7.76
CA SER A 501 -14.05 -13.17 6.46
C SER A 501 -14.76 -14.33 5.76
N ALA A 502 -14.22 -15.55 5.85
CA ALA A 502 -14.85 -16.77 5.35
C ALA A 502 -16.16 -17.15 6.07
N LYS A 503 -16.51 -16.46 7.17
CA LYS A 503 -17.79 -16.59 7.89
C LYS A 503 -18.75 -15.43 7.63
N GLY A 504 -18.43 -14.52 6.70
CA GLY A 504 -19.27 -13.37 6.36
C GLY A 504 -19.00 -12.13 7.21
N PHE A 505 -17.85 -12.06 7.88
CA PHE A 505 -17.43 -10.88 8.64
C PHE A 505 -16.15 -10.30 8.04
N PRO A 506 -16.23 -9.37 7.07
CA PRO A 506 -15.06 -8.69 6.51
C PRO A 506 -14.19 -8.08 7.62
N VAL A 507 -12.88 -8.24 7.48
CA VAL A 507 -11.91 -7.84 8.50
C VAL A 507 -10.93 -6.83 7.94
N ASP A 508 -10.59 -5.81 8.72
CA ASP A 508 -9.43 -4.97 8.47
C ASP A 508 -8.19 -5.55 9.14
N LEU A 509 -7.10 -5.69 8.39
CA LEU A 509 -5.78 -5.97 8.93
C LEU A 509 -4.99 -4.67 9.04
N ILE A 510 -4.47 -4.37 10.24
CA ILE A 510 -3.72 -3.12 10.49
C ILE A 510 -2.55 -3.32 11.47
N PRO A 511 -1.46 -2.53 11.35
CA PRO A 511 -0.36 -2.58 12.30
C PRO A 511 -0.69 -1.81 13.60
N SER A 512 -0.16 -2.30 14.72
CA SER A 512 -0.28 -1.65 16.04
C SER A 512 0.27 -0.22 16.07
N SER A 513 1.25 0.09 15.19
CA SER A 513 1.85 1.42 15.12
C SER A 513 0.87 2.52 14.68
N LEU A 514 -0.30 2.17 14.12
CA LEU A 514 -1.37 3.15 13.88
C LEU A 514 -1.95 3.73 15.17
N ALA A 515 -1.87 3.01 16.29
CA ALA A 515 -2.19 3.57 17.60
C ALA A 515 -1.14 4.60 18.05
N ALA A 516 0.15 4.32 17.82
CA ALA A 516 1.24 5.22 18.20
C ALA A 516 1.23 6.53 17.40
N CYS A 517 0.93 6.49 16.10
CA CYS A 517 0.86 7.68 15.26
C CYS A 517 -0.49 8.42 15.32
N GLY A 518 -1.47 7.90 16.08
CA GLY A 518 -2.78 8.53 16.29
C GLY A 518 -3.78 8.36 15.14
N ALA A 519 -3.49 7.49 14.16
CA ALA A 519 -4.42 7.16 13.08
C ALA A 519 -5.54 6.23 13.59
N LEU A 520 -5.22 5.30 14.49
CA LEU A 520 -6.20 4.53 15.24
C LEU A 520 -6.67 5.37 16.43
N THR A 521 -7.98 5.54 16.56
CA THR A 521 -8.61 6.44 17.53
C THR A 521 -9.63 5.71 18.40
N LEU A 522 -10.06 6.36 19.48
CA LEU A 522 -11.17 5.90 20.31
C LEU A 522 -12.32 6.90 20.19
N ASP A 523 -13.53 6.39 19.96
CA ASP A 523 -14.76 7.17 20.09
C ASP A 523 -15.02 7.54 21.56
N ALA A 524 -16.05 8.36 21.81
CA ALA A 524 -16.41 8.83 23.15
C ALA A 524 -16.68 7.71 24.16
N ASP A 525 -17.22 6.57 23.70
CA ASP A 525 -17.46 5.38 24.53
C ASP A 525 -16.31 4.37 24.50
N GLY A 526 -15.14 4.79 24.01
CA GLY A 526 -13.93 3.97 23.99
C GLY A 526 -13.89 2.90 22.89
N SER A 527 -14.84 2.86 21.96
CA SER A 527 -14.72 1.96 20.80
C SER A 527 -13.58 2.38 19.87
N VAL A 528 -12.85 1.39 19.37
CA VAL A 528 -11.74 1.57 18.43
C VAL A 528 -12.26 1.94 17.05
N ARG A 529 -11.63 2.94 16.42
CA ARG A 529 -12.00 3.46 15.10
C ARG A 529 -10.77 3.75 14.22
N LEU A 530 -10.90 3.44 12.93
CA LEU A 530 -9.98 3.87 11.87
C LEU A 530 -10.78 4.58 10.77
N GLY A 531 -10.49 5.87 10.52
CA GLY A 531 -11.30 6.68 9.61
C GLY A 531 -12.78 6.65 10.00
N ALA A 532 -13.68 6.37 9.05
CA ALA A 532 -15.11 6.21 9.30
C ALA A 532 -15.48 4.87 9.97
N GLN A 533 -14.59 3.87 9.95
CA GLN A 533 -14.89 2.53 10.46
C GLN A 533 -14.77 2.47 11.98
N ARG A 534 -15.88 2.16 12.64
CA ARG A 534 -15.93 1.84 14.06
C ARG A 534 -15.98 0.32 14.24
N TYR A 535 -15.06 -0.25 15.02
CA TYR A 535 -14.94 -1.70 15.20
C TYR A 535 -15.79 -2.23 16.36
N ARG A 536 -16.46 -3.36 16.14
CA ARG A 536 -17.21 -4.09 17.16
C ARG A 536 -16.31 -5.04 17.95
N ALA A 537 -15.36 -5.67 17.27
CA ALA A 537 -14.32 -6.48 17.90
C ALA A 537 -12.93 -6.09 17.39
N VAL A 538 -11.93 -6.24 18.26
CA VAL A 538 -10.52 -5.99 17.97
C VAL A 538 -9.71 -7.18 18.46
N VAL A 539 -8.91 -7.77 17.58
CA VAL A 539 -7.96 -8.84 17.92
C VAL A 539 -6.56 -8.26 17.88
N LEU A 540 -5.93 -8.10 19.05
CA LEU A 540 -4.55 -7.70 19.15
C LEU A 540 -3.65 -8.94 19.00
N HIS A 541 -3.03 -9.09 17.84
CA HIS A 541 -2.24 -10.27 17.44
C HIS A 541 -0.74 -10.04 17.65
N GLN A 542 -0.13 -10.86 18.50
CA GLN A 542 1.31 -10.87 18.80
C GLN A 542 1.89 -9.48 19.08
N PRO A 543 1.34 -8.72 20.06
CA PRO A 543 1.72 -7.31 20.31
C PRO A 543 3.09 -7.09 20.98
N GLU A 544 3.86 -8.15 21.25
CA GLU A 544 5.20 -8.09 21.83
C GLU A 544 6.07 -6.98 21.21
N TYR A 545 6.84 -6.29 22.04
CA TYR A 545 7.65 -5.13 21.65
C TYR A 545 6.87 -3.87 21.21
N GLY A 546 5.54 -3.88 21.24
CA GLY A 546 4.75 -2.66 21.09
C GLY A 546 5.11 -1.64 22.17
N GLY A 547 5.26 -0.36 21.80
CA GLY A 547 5.71 0.70 22.69
C GLY A 547 4.63 1.25 23.63
N ASP A 548 5.03 2.17 24.52
CA ASP A 548 4.15 2.73 25.55
C ASP A 548 2.90 3.42 24.99
N ALA A 549 3.01 4.10 23.84
CA ALA A 549 1.88 4.77 23.20
C ALA A 549 0.81 3.76 22.72
N GLU A 550 1.24 2.67 22.08
CA GLU A 550 0.35 1.57 21.64
C GLU A 550 -0.32 0.93 22.86
N ARG A 551 0.47 0.67 23.91
CA ARG A 551 -0.02 0.06 25.14
C ARG A 551 -1.02 0.94 25.87
N ALA A 552 -0.75 2.24 25.98
CA ALA A 552 -1.66 3.20 26.58
C ALA A 552 -2.99 3.28 25.80
N PHE A 553 -2.93 3.25 24.47
CA PHE A 553 -4.12 3.17 23.63
C PHE A 553 -4.96 1.93 23.94
N PHE A 554 -4.36 0.73 23.92
CA PHE A 554 -5.11 -0.51 24.11
C PHE A 554 -5.59 -0.73 25.56
N ARG A 555 -4.91 -0.16 26.56
CA ARG A 555 -5.44 -0.12 27.94
C ARG A 555 -6.75 0.66 28.03
N ARG A 556 -6.86 1.78 27.32
CA ARG A 556 -8.10 2.56 27.24
C ARG A 556 -9.15 1.82 26.42
N ALA A 557 -8.76 1.22 25.29
CA ALA A 557 -9.65 0.44 24.44
C ALA A 557 -10.26 -0.77 25.17
N ALA A 558 -9.49 -1.41 26.06
CA ALA A 558 -9.95 -2.55 26.87
C ALA A 558 -11.14 -2.22 27.79
N GLN A 559 -11.32 -0.93 28.11
CA GLN A 559 -12.40 -0.41 28.96
C GLN A 559 -13.56 0.17 28.14
N GLY A 560 -13.44 0.16 26.80
CA GLY A 560 -14.38 0.80 25.89
C GLY A 560 -15.41 -0.15 25.26
N GLY A 561 -16.18 0.39 24.31
CA GLY A 561 -17.28 -0.33 23.66
C GLY A 561 -16.87 -1.41 22.64
N SER A 562 -15.59 -1.53 22.27
CA SER A 562 -15.13 -2.60 21.38
C SER A 562 -14.71 -3.85 22.18
N ALA A 563 -15.14 -5.03 21.75
CA ALA A 563 -14.68 -6.29 22.34
C ALA A 563 -13.22 -6.53 21.98
N LEU A 564 -12.30 -6.28 22.91
CA LEU A 564 -10.86 -6.49 22.73
C LEU A 564 -10.43 -7.90 23.15
N PHE A 565 -9.74 -8.60 22.25
CA PHE A 565 -9.11 -9.90 22.44
C PHE A 565 -7.60 -9.79 22.20
N ARG A 566 -6.81 -10.68 22.80
CA ARG A 566 -5.35 -10.76 22.59
C ARG A 566 -4.93 -12.16 22.19
N VAL A 567 -4.11 -12.26 21.16
CA VAL A 567 -3.41 -13.49 20.75
C VAL A 567 -1.92 -13.29 21.00
N GLY A 568 -1.30 -14.19 21.76
CA GLY A 568 0.10 -14.06 22.16
C GLY A 568 0.32 -13.09 23.32
N ASP A 569 1.59 -12.85 23.59
CA ASP A 569 2.08 -12.11 24.76
C ASP A 569 2.36 -10.63 24.44
N TRP A 570 2.37 -9.81 25.50
CA TRP A 570 2.83 -8.41 25.45
C TRP A 570 3.66 -8.09 26.70
N LEU A 571 4.76 -8.81 26.87
CA LEU A 571 5.52 -8.78 28.12
C LEU A 571 6.61 -7.71 28.11
N CYS A 572 7.08 -7.30 26.94
CA CYS A 572 8.18 -6.35 26.79
C CYS A 572 7.83 -5.15 25.91
N ASP A 573 8.55 -4.05 26.15
CA ASP A 573 8.52 -2.84 25.32
C ASP A 573 9.40 -2.95 24.06
N GLY A 574 9.44 -1.88 23.26
CA GLY A 574 10.26 -1.83 22.04
C GLY A 574 11.77 -1.97 22.26
N GLN A 575 12.26 -1.78 23.48
CA GLN A 575 13.65 -2.04 23.89
C GLN A 575 13.82 -3.43 24.52
N ALA A 576 12.82 -4.31 24.35
CA ALA A 576 12.74 -5.64 24.93
C ALA A 576 12.85 -5.64 26.48
N ARG A 577 12.51 -4.53 27.15
CA ARG A 577 12.48 -4.46 28.61
C ARG A 577 11.13 -4.98 29.11
N PRO A 578 11.11 -5.87 30.14
CA PRO A 578 9.86 -6.33 30.71
C PRO A 578 9.01 -5.19 31.25
N TYR A 579 7.71 -5.24 31.02
CA TYR A 579 6.74 -4.39 31.68
C TYR A 579 6.53 -4.87 33.13
N ALA A 580 6.74 -3.97 34.09
CA ALA A 580 6.68 -4.29 35.52
C ALA A 580 5.31 -4.86 35.97
N ASP A 581 4.24 -4.49 35.29
CA ASP A 581 2.86 -4.89 35.55
C ASP A 581 2.34 -6.00 34.61
N GLY A 582 3.24 -6.70 33.90
CA GLY A 582 2.88 -7.91 33.16
C GLY A 582 2.10 -7.70 31.85
N GLY A 583 2.16 -6.50 31.25
CA GLY A 583 1.60 -6.23 29.93
C GLY A 583 0.18 -5.65 29.93
N LEU A 584 -0.65 -6.01 28.95
CA LEU A 584 -2.04 -5.55 28.86
C LEU A 584 -2.97 -6.47 29.67
N PRO A 585 -3.56 -6.04 30.79
CA PRO A 585 -4.49 -6.87 31.55
C PRO A 585 -5.82 -7.01 30.79
N LEU A 586 -6.19 -8.26 30.49
CA LEU A 586 -7.49 -8.64 29.95
C LEU A 586 -8.02 -9.84 30.73
N ALA A 587 -9.33 -10.04 30.74
CA ALA A 587 -9.94 -11.22 31.32
C ALA A 587 -9.41 -12.50 30.62
N PRO A 588 -9.15 -13.61 31.34
CA PRO A 588 -8.50 -14.80 30.78
C PRO A 588 -9.19 -15.37 29.53
N GLU A 589 -10.51 -15.31 29.47
CA GLU A 589 -11.33 -15.75 28.34
C GLU A 589 -11.18 -14.90 27.07
N ARG A 590 -10.43 -13.80 27.15
CA ARG A 590 -10.10 -12.91 26.02
C ARG A 590 -8.63 -13.02 25.60
N VAL A 591 -7.87 -13.94 26.19
CA VAL A 591 -6.43 -14.13 25.93
C VAL A 591 -6.20 -15.53 25.37
N PHE A 592 -5.55 -15.61 24.20
CA PHE A 592 -5.32 -16.85 23.47
C PHE A 592 -3.85 -17.02 23.13
N LYS A 593 -3.41 -18.28 23.02
CA LYS A 593 -2.04 -18.60 22.59
C LYS A 593 -1.91 -18.58 21.07
N ASP A 594 -2.92 -19.11 20.37
CA ASP A 594 -2.96 -19.19 18.92
C ASP A 594 -4.17 -18.45 18.33
N GLY A 595 -4.03 -18.03 17.07
CA GLY A 595 -5.06 -17.26 16.39
C GLY A 595 -6.33 -18.04 16.09
N ALA A 596 -6.25 -19.36 15.88
CA ALA A 596 -7.41 -20.19 15.55
C ALA A 596 -8.39 -20.29 16.73
N ALA A 597 -7.87 -20.43 17.95
CA ALA A 597 -8.65 -20.43 19.18
C ALA A 597 -9.42 -19.12 19.43
N CYS A 598 -8.95 -18.00 18.87
CA CYS A 598 -9.56 -16.68 19.03
C CYS A 598 -10.80 -16.46 18.12
N VAL A 599 -10.96 -17.23 17.04
CA VAL A 599 -12.01 -16.98 16.02
C VAL A 599 -13.43 -17.14 16.59
N GLU A 600 -13.73 -18.26 17.24
CA GLU A 600 -15.06 -18.54 17.80
C GLU A 600 -15.49 -17.55 18.90
N PRO A 601 -14.62 -17.16 19.86
CA PRO A 601 -14.90 -16.06 20.79
C PRO A 601 -15.27 -14.74 20.11
N VAL A 602 -14.58 -14.36 19.03
CA VAL A 602 -14.88 -13.14 18.27
C VAL A 602 -16.27 -13.26 17.62
N LEU A 603 -16.58 -14.38 16.97
CA LEU A 603 -17.90 -14.61 16.37
C LEU A 603 -19.04 -14.51 17.38
N ARG A 604 -18.87 -15.06 18.59
CA ARG A 604 -19.84 -14.92 19.67
C ARG A 604 -20.05 -13.47 20.09
N ALA A 605 -18.97 -12.68 20.20
CA ALA A 605 -19.07 -11.27 20.53
C ALA A 605 -19.80 -10.46 19.43
N LEU A 606 -19.57 -10.77 18.16
CA LEU A 606 -20.28 -10.14 17.04
C LEU A 606 -21.79 -10.47 17.06
N ALA A 607 -22.13 -11.74 17.29
CA ALA A 607 -23.52 -12.18 17.41
C ALA A 607 -24.23 -11.49 18.59
N ALA A 608 -23.58 -11.40 19.75
CA ALA A 608 -24.11 -10.68 20.92
C ALA A 608 -24.30 -9.18 20.66
N ALA A 609 -23.47 -8.59 19.79
CA ALA A 609 -23.59 -7.21 19.34
C ALA A 609 -24.59 -7.01 18.18
N GLY A 610 -25.33 -8.06 17.78
CA GLY A 610 -26.33 -8.01 16.72
C GLY A 610 -25.76 -7.82 15.31
N VAL A 611 -24.46 -8.04 15.11
CA VAL A 611 -23.80 -7.87 13.80
C VAL A 611 -24.23 -9.01 12.89
N GLN A 612 -24.91 -8.67 11.80
CA GLN A 612 -25.32 -9.64 10.79
C GLN A 612 -24.15 -9.94 9.83
N PRO A 613 -23.92 -11.21 9.47
CA PRO A 613 -22.94 -11.56 8.44
C PRO A 613 -23.42 -11.10 7.06
N VAL A 614 -22.46 -10.74 6.20
CA VAL A 614 -22.67 -10.54 4.76
C VAL A 614 -22.32 -11.83 3.99
N THR A 615 -22.31 -11.79 2.66
CA THR A 615 -21.85 -12.94 1.87
C THR A 615 -20.45 -13.39 2.31
N PRO A 616 -20.27 -14.67 2.70
CA PRO A 616 -18.96 -15.18 3.11
C PRO A 616 -17.92 -15.10 2.00
N TRP A 617 -16.69 -14.77 2.36
CA TRP A 617 -15.55 -14.75 1.45
C TRP A 617 -15.06 -16.18 1.22
N THR A 618 -15.73 -16.89 0.32
CA THR A 618 -15.50 -18.31 0.04
C THR A 618 -14.40 -18.57 -0.99
N ALA A 619 -14.09 -17.60 -1.83
CA ALA A 619 -12.99 -17.72 -2.77
C ALA A 619 -11.68 -17.85 -1.99
N ARG A 620 -10.88 -18.86 -2.34
CA ARG A 620 -9.56 -19.09 -1.75
C ARG A 620 -8.51 -18.71 -2.78
N ALA A 621 -7.81 -17.62 -2.53
CA ALA A 621 -6.79 -17.11 -3.42
C ALA A 621 -5.41 -17.37 -2.80
N GLN A 622 -4.64 -18.27 -3.41
CA GLN A 622 -3.19 -18.28 -3.26
C GLN A 622 -2.62 -17.59 -4.49
N ARG A 623 -2.05 -16.41 -4.30
CA ARG A 623 -1.53 -15.60 -5.40
C ARG A 623 -0.01 -15.47 -5.26
N TRP A 624 0.63 -14.90 -6.28
CA TRP A 624 2.07 -14.66 -6.25
C TRP A 624 2.47 -13.87 -5.00
N GLY A 625 3.67 -14.12 -4.47
CA GLY A 625 4.17 -13.49 -3.25
C GLY A 625 3.56 -13.96 -1.93
N HIS A 626 2.47 -14.75 -1.94
CA HIS A 626 1.88 -15.27 -0.71
C HIS A 626 2.72 -16.44 -0.17
N THR A 627 3.34 -16.24 1.00
CA THR A 627 4.13 -17.28 1.68
C THR A 627 3.28 -18.24 2.52
N GLY A 628 1.95 -18.05 2.54
CA GLY A 628 0.99 -18.87 3.28
C GLY A 628 0.02 -19.64 2.37
N GLY A 629 -0.97 -20.30 2.99
CA GLY A 629 -2.07 -20.95 2.27
C GLY A 629 -3.03 -19.94 1.64
N ALA A 630 -3.92 -20.45 0.78
CA ALA A 630 -4.92 -19.62 0.12
C ALA A 630 -5.79 -18.84 1.11
N LEU A 631 -5.86 -17.52 0.92
CA LEU A 631 -6.59 -16.59 1.79
C LEU A 631 -8.02 -16.38 1.29
N ALA A 632 -8.94 -16.09 2.21
CA ALA A 632 -10.31 -15.74 1.90
C ALA A 632 -10.36 -14.45 1.08
N ALA A 633 -11.10 -14.49 -0.02
CA ALA A 633 -11.39 -13.37 -0.91
C ALA A 633 -12.91 -13.29 -1.17
N PRO A 634 -13.44 -12.09 -1.46
CA PRO A 634 -14.83 -11.96 -1.86
C PRO A 634 -15.11 -12.82 -3.10
N PRO A 635 -16.28 -13.49 -3.17
CA PRO A 635 -16.76 -14.04 -4.43
C PRO A 635 -17.10 -12.92 -5.43
N VAL A 636 -17.36 -13.29 -6.68
CA VAL A 636 -17.78 -12.39 -7.76
C VAL A 636 -19.29 -12.07 -7.74
N GLU A 637 -20.01 -12.66 -6.79
CA GLU A 637 -21.42 -12.40 -6.55
C GLU A 637 -21.75 -12.53 -5.07
N GLY A 638 -22.65 -11.68 -4.59
CA GLY A 638 -23.11 -11.68 -3.21
C GLY A 638 -23.73 -10.35 -2.83
N PHE A 639 -23.83 -10.11 -1.53
CA PHE A 639 -24.12 -8.79 -0.99
C PHE A 639 -23.15 -8.41 0.12
N THR A 640 -23.01 -7.11 0.33
CA THR A 640 -22.24 -6.51 1.40
C THR A 640 -22.93 -5.25 1.93
N VAL A 641 -22.36 -4.63 2.96
CA VAL A 641 -22.89 -3.43 3.61
C VAL A 641 -21.77 -2.41 3.80
N LEU A 642 -22.05 -1.13 3.54
CA LEU A 642 -21.15 -0.01 3.77
C LEU A 642 -21.33 0.58 5.18
N THR A 643 -20.39 1.38 5.68
CA THR A 643 -20.44 1.89 7.06
C THR A 643 -21.61 2.85 7.34
N ASP A 644 -22.26 3.36 6.29
CA ASP A 644 -23.48 4.18 6.38
C ASP A 644 -24.79 3.36 6.30
N GLY A 645 -24.69 2.03 6.26
CA GLY A 645 -25.84 1.12 6.15
C GLY A 645 -26.34 0.86 4.73
N THR A 646 -25.67 1.37 3.71
CA THR A 646 -25.98 1.04 2.30
C THR A 646 -25.77 -0.45 2.06
N TYR A 647 -26.81 -1.14 1.63
CA TYR A 647 -26.74 -2.51 1.13
C TYR A 647 -26.27 -2.49 -0.32
N VAL A 648 -25.34 -3.38 -0.68
CA VAL A 648 -24.83 -3.51 -2.05
C VAL A 648 -24.89 -4.97 -2.48
N ARG A 649 -25.68 -5.28 -3.51
CA ARG A 649 -25.74 -6.57 -4.21
C ARG A 649 -24.89 -6.49 -5.47
N VAL A 650 -24.02 -7.47 -5.66
CA VAL A 650 -23.15 -7.62 -6.84
C VAL A 650 -23.42 -8.98 -7.50
N ALA A 651 -23.50 -9.03 -8.81
CA ALA A 651 -23.63 -10.27 -9.59
C ALA A 651 -22.80 -10.17 -10.88
N GLY A 652 -21.68 -10.87 -10.97
CA GLY A 652 -20.80 -10.83 -12.15
C GLY A 652 -20.05 -12.14 -12.39
N ALA A 653 -20.73 -13.26 -12.17
CA ALA A 653 -20.12 -14.58 -12.28
C ALA A 653 -20.02 -15.07 -13.73
N ARG A 654 -20.91 -14.62 -14.63
CA ARG A 654 -21.07 -15.17 -15.99
C ARG A 654 -20.77 -14.16 -17.09
N GLN A 655 -21.16 -12.90 -16.91
CA GLN A 655 -21.04 -11.84 -17.90
C GLN A 655 -20.06 -10.76 -17.44
N ALA A 656 -19.24 -10.27 -18.36
CA ALA A 656 -18.20 -9.28 -18.07
C ALA A 656 -18.80 -7.95 -17.57
N GLU A 657 -19.91 -7.57 -18.17
CA GLU A 657 -20.68 -6.38 -17.89
C GLU A 657 -21.61 -6.54 -16.68
N GLY A 658 -21.80 -7.77 -16.17
CA GLY A 658 -22.61 -8.09 -15.00
C GLY A 658 -23.80 -8.99 -15.32
N ASP A 659 -24.19 -9.82 -14.36
CA ASP A 659 -25.26 -10.80 -14.49
C ASP A 659 -26.63 -10.18 -14.13
N PRO A 660 -27.75 -10.71 -14.65
CA PRO A 660 -29.08 -10.30 -14.22
C PRO A 660 -29.32 -10.51 -12.71
N ILE A 661 -29.91 -9.51 -12.07
CA ILE A 661 -30.40 -9.53 -10.69
C ILE A 661 -31.91 -9.42 -10.75
N GLN A 662 -32.61 -10.55 -10.60
CA GLN A 662 -34.07 -10.65 -10.57
C GLN A 662 -34.49 -11.30 -9.24
N GLU A 663 -34.50 -10.49 -8.19
CA GLU A 663 -34.51 -11.00 -6.81
C GLU A 663 -35.57 -10.30 -5.95
N ARG A 664 -36.06 -11.04 -4.95
CA ARG A 664 -36.84 -10.50 -3.84
C ARG A 664 -36.07 -10.69 -2.55
N PHE A 665 -35.86 -9.62 -1.79
CA PHE A 665 -35.13 -9.66 -0.52
C PHE A 665 -35.66 -8.64 0.47
N THR A 666 -35.34 -8.83 1.75
CA THR A 666 -35.69 -7.90 2.83
C THR A 666 -34.44 -7.21 3.35
N TRP A 667 -34.47 -5.89 3.46
CA TRP A 667 -33.40 -5.11 4.07
C TRP A 667 -33.98 -4.05 5.01
N GLN A 668 -33.50 -4.01 6.25
CA GLN A 668 -33.95 -3.08 7.29
C GLN A 668 -35.48 -3.04 7.48
N GLY A 669 -36.16 -4.17 7.29
CA GLY A 669 -37.62 -4.30 7.42
C GLY A 669 -38.42 -4.02 6.15
N HIS A 670 -37.77 -3.54 5.09
CA HIS A 670 -38.41 -3.25 3.79
C HIS A 670 -38.28 -4.44 2.85
N GLN A 671 -39.36 -4.81 2.16
CA GLN A 671 -39.34 -5.84 1.12
C GLN A 671 -39.07 -5.20 -0.24
N LEU A 672 -38.04 -5.66 -0.94
CA LEU A 672 -37.65 -5.19 -2.26
C LEU A 672 -37.80 -6.30 -3.28
N GLU A 673 -38.28 -5.93 -4.47
CA GLU A 673 -38.22 -6.72 -5.69
C GLU A 673 -37.53 -5.89 -6.77
N VAL A 674 -36.44 -6.42 -7.32
CA VAL A 674 -35.59 -5.67 -8.25
C VAL A 674 -35.31 -6.51 -9.50
N ASP A 675 -35.36 -5.85 -10.66
CA ASP A 675 -34.79 -6.31 -11.92
C ASP A 675 -33.70 -5.33 -12.38
N ALA A 676 -32.45 -5.77 -12.32
CA ALA A 676 -31.24 -5.01 -12.64
C ALA A 676 -30.16 -5.93 -13.23
N VAL A 677 -28.97 -5.38 -13.51
CA VAL A 677 -27.80 -6.09 -14.06
C VAL A 677 -26.54 -5.66 -13.33
N GLY A 678 -25.75 -6.62 -12.86
CA GLY A 678 -24.43 -6.40 -12.29
C GLY A 678 -24.45 -5.91 -10.84
N VAL A 679 -25.16 -4.82 -10.57
CA VAL A 679 -25.13 -4.13 -9.27
C VAL A 679 -26.48 -3.52 -8.89
N VAL A 680 -26.82 -3.63 -7.61
CA VAL A 680 -27.90 -2.88 -6.95
C VAL A 680 -27.39 -2.37 -5.61
N ALA A 681 -27.65 -1.11 -5.28
CA ALA A 681 -27.41 -0.57 -3.95
C ALA A 681 -28.63 0.18 -3.43
N VAL A 682 -28.91 0.03 -2.13
CA VAL A 682 -30.05 0.66 -1.46
C VAL A 682 -29.68 1.15 -0.07
N ARG A 683 -30.13 2.36 0.27
CA ARG A 683 -30.02 2.92 1.62
C ARG A 683 -31.35 3.56 2.02
N PHE A 684 -31.81 3.23 3.22
CA PHE A 684 -32.99 3.85 3.84
C PHE A 684 -32.56 4.96 4.81
N ALA A 685 -33.40 5.98 4.94
CA ALA A 685 -33.31 6.98 5.99
C ALA A 685 -33.90 6.43 7.31
N SER A 686 -33.66 7.13 8.42
CA SER A 686 -34.18 6.72 9.73
C SER A 686 -35.70 6.72 9.83
N ASP A 687 -36.40 7.43 8.93
CA ASP A 687 -37.86 7.43 8.80
C ASP A 687 -38.41 6.28 7.93
N GLY A 688 -37.54 5.39 7.45
CA GLY A 688 -37.88 4.28 6.56
C GLY A 688 -38.04 4.67 5.09
N SER A 689 -37.85 5.93 4.72
CA SER A 689 -37.93 6.35 3.32
C SER A 689 -36.66 5.99 2.54
N LEU A 690 -36.80 5.75 1.23
CA LEU A 690 -35.66 5.48 0.35
C LEU A 690 -34.78 6.73 0.23
N ALA A 691 -33.56 6.63 0.76
CA ALA A 691 -32.61 7.74 0.83
C ALA A 691 -31.64 7.72 -0.35
N ALA A 692 -31.23 6.54 -0.82
CA ALA A 692 -30.41 6.41 -2.01
C ALA A 692 -30.61 5.05 -2.69
N PHE A 693 -30.46 5.03 -4.01
CA PHE A 693 -30.58 3.83 -4.83
C PHE A 693 -29.65 3.92 -6.04
N ALA A 694 -28.93 2.83 -6.35
CA ALA A 694 -28.18 2.68 -7.58
C ALA A 694 -28.46 1.30 -8.20
N ALA A 695 -28.53 1.24 -9.52
CA ALA A 695 -28.67 -0.02 -10.24
C ALA A 695 -28.03 0.06 -11.62
N GLY A 696 -27.25 -0.96 -11.98
CA GLY A 696 -26.87 -1.21 -13.37
C GLY A 696 -28.03 -1.86 -14.11
N GLY A 697 -28.25 -1.52 -15.38
CA GLY A 697 -29.27 -2.10 -16.26
C GLY A 697 -30.66 -2.15 -15.63
N PHE A 698 -31.05 -1.13 -14.87
CA PHE A 698 -32.31 -1.04 -14.15
C PHE A 698 -33.49 -1.26 -15.09
N LYS A 699 -34.41 -2.14 -14.68
CA LYS A 699 -35.64 -2.46 -15.40
C LYS A 699 -36.87 -2.29 -14.51
N HIS A 700 -36.80 -2.73 -13.26
CA HIS A 700 -37.92 -2.72 -12.33
C HIS A 700 -37.46 -2.59 -10.86
N LEU A 701 -38.20 -1.81 -10.07
CA LEU A 701 -38.13 -1.82 -8.60
C LEU A 701 -39.55 -1.74 -8.05
N ARG A 702 -39.88 -2.66 -7.14
CA ARG A 702 -41.08 -2.62 -6.32
C ARG A 702 -40.71 -2.70 -4.84
N MET A 703 -41.24 -1.76 -4.05
CA MET A 703 -41.00 -1.63 -2.61
C MET A 703 -42.01 -0.65 -2.02
N ASP A 704 -42.69 -1.01 -0.93
CA ASP A 704 -43.52 -0.12 -0.08
C ASP A 704 -44.25 1.02 -0.81
N GLY A 705 -45.23 0.67 -1.64
CA GLY A 705 -46.06 1.66 -2.37
C GLY A 705 -45.37 2.32 -3.57
N LEU A 706 -44.10 2.02 -3.82
CA LEU A 706 -43.35 2.38 -5.02
C LEU A 706 -43.27 1.18 -5.97
N ASP A 707 -43.68 1.39 -7.22
CA ASP A 707 -43.58 0.43 -8.31
C ASP A 707 -43.14 1.19 -9.57
N VAL A 708 -41.89 0.99 -9.97
CA VAL A 708 -41.27 1.71 -11.09
C VAL A 708 -40.74 0.70 -12.09
N THR A 709 -41.19 0.85 -13.34
CA THR A 709 -40.71 0.05 -14.48
C THR A 709 -40.31 0.98 -15.62
N VAL A 710 -39.25 0.61 -16.34
CA VAL A 710 -38.78 1.33 -17.54
C VAL A 710 -38.86 0.44 -18.79
N PRO A 711 -39.12 1.01 -19.97
CA PRO A 711 -39.24 0.24 -21.22
C PRO A 711 -37.91 -0.37 -21.68
N GLU A 712 -36.80 0.33 -21.48
CA GLU A 712 -35.45 -0.13 -21.81
C GLU A 712 -34.57 -0.10 -20.55
N ARG A 713 -33.59 -1.01 -20.48
CA ARG A 713 -32.63 -1.04 -19.37
C ARG A 713 -31.77 0.22 -19.37
N VAL A 714 -31.54 0.78 -18.19
CA VAL A 714 -30.80 2.04 -18.01
C VAL A 714 -29.99 1.96 -16.71
N ASP A 715 -28.76 2.44 -16.67
CA ASP A 715 -28.06 2.52 -15.38
C ASP A 715 -28.49 3.82 -14.69
N ILE A 716 -28.84 3.72 -13.40
CA ILE A 716 -29.32 4.85 -12.62
C ILE A 716 -28.66 4.90 -11.25
N ALA A 717 -28.53 6.10 -10.72
CA ALA A 717 -28.28 6.34 -9.32
C ALA A 717 -29.00 7.59 -8.86
N PHE A 718 -29.50 7.62 -7.62
CA PHE A 718 -29.98 8.84 -6.99
C PHE A 718 -29.73 8.83 -5.49
N LYS A 719 -29.58 10.02 -4.93
CA LYS A 719 -29.50 10.24 -3.49
C LYS A 719 -30.33 11.45 -3.06
N ARG A 720 -30.90 11.38 -1.87
CA ARG A 720 -31.45 12.52 -1.14
C ARG A 720 -30.27 13.29 -0.52
N GLY A 721 -30.13 14.56 -0.89
CA GLY A 721 -29.15 15.46 -0.29
C GLY A 721 -29.57 15.94 1.10
N GLU A 722 -28.66 16.61 1.79
CA GLU A 722 -28.92 17.22 3.11
C GLU A 722 -30.01 18.29 3.05
N ASP A 723 -30.20 18.93 1.89
CA ASP A 723 -31.28 19.88 1.60
C ASP A 723 -32.65 19.20 1.37
N GLY A 724 -32.73 17.88 1.56
CA GLY A 724 -33.93 17.07 1.35
C GLY A 724 -34.27 16.82 -0.12
N ARG A 725 -33.53 17.39 -1.08
CA ARG A 725 -33.81 17.21 -2.51
C ARG A 725 -33.19 15.91 -3.01
N VAL A 726 -33.96 15.17 -3.81
CA VAL A 726 -33.47 13.98 -4.50
C VAL A 726 -32.86 14.38 -5.82
N ARG A 727 -31.59 14.03 -6.04
CA ARG A 727 -30.88 14.24 -7.31
C ARG A 727 -30.45 12.89 -7.87
N GLY A 728 -30.63 12.72 -9.16
CA GLY A 728 -30.31 11.48 -9.85
C GLY A 728 -29.35 11.70 -11.02
N VAL A 729 -28.62 10.64 -11.36
CA VAL A 729 -27.85 10.51 -12.59
C VAL A 729 -28.27 9.26 -13.34
N TRP A 730 -28.18 9.30 -14.66
CA TRP A 730 -28.51 8.16 -15.50
C TRP A 730 -27.59 8.07 -16.72
N GLN A 731 -27.45 6.87 -17.27
CA GLN A 731 -26.69 6.58 -18.48
C GLN A 731 -27.28 5.34 -19.17
N GLY A 732 -27.01 5.16 -20.46
CA GLY A 732 -27.53 4.02 -21.22
C GLY A 732 -27.99 4.39 -22.62
N VAL A 733 -28.58 3.39 -23.30
CA VAL A 733 -29.16 3.48 -24.64
C VAL A 733 -30.23 4.57 -24.76
N PRO A 734 -31.17 4.75 -23.80
CA PRO A 734 -32.26 5.69 -24.00
C PRO A 734 -31.75 7.09 -24.34
N ALA A 735 -32.28 7.69 -25.41
CA ALA A 735 -31.87 9.04 -25.83
C ALA A 735 -32.37 10.11 -24.85
N SER A 736 -33.49 9.84 -24.18
CA SER A 736 -34.15 10.70 -23.20
C SER A 736 -34.44 9.95 -21.90
N LEU A 737 -34.63 10.71 -20.81
CA LEU A 737 -35.00 10.16 -19.51
C LEU A 737 -36.32 9.36 -19.61
N PRO A 738 -36.35 8.05 -19.25
CA PRO A 738 -37.58 7.28 -19.18
C PRO A 738 -38.58 7.86 -18.17
N ASP A 739 -39.87 7.91 -18.52
CA ASP A 739 -40.89 8.57 -17.68
C ASP A 739 -41.07 7.90 -16.31
N GLY A 740 -40.88 6.58 -16.21
CA GLY A 740 -40.92 5.87 -14.93
C GLY A 740 -39.92 6.41 -13.90
N LEU A 741 -38.76 6.91 -14.34
CA LEU A 741 -37.75 7.47 -13.42
C LEU A 741 -38.18 8.80 -12.78
N ARG A 742 -39.20 9.47 -13.34
CA ARG A 742 -39.76 10.69 -12.75
C ARG A 742 -40.46 10.44 -11.42
N ALA A 743 -40.80 9.19 -11.11
CA ALA A 743 -41.32 8.78 -9.82
C ALA A 743 -40.32 8.98 -8.67
N PHE A 744 -39.01 8.90 -8.95
CA PHE A 744 -37.98 9.14 -7.93
C PHE A 744 -37.64 10.62 -7.77
N THR A 745 -37.42 11.32 -8.88
CA THR A 745 -37.11 12.76 -8.91
C THR A 745 -37.31 13.34 -10.30
N ARG A 746 -37.39 14.67 -10.38
CA ARG A 746 -37.31 15.42 -11.64
C ARG A 746 -35.92 15.96 -11.94
N GLN A 747 -34.98 15.87 -10.99
CA GLN A 747 -33.62 16.41 -11.12
C GLN A 747 -32.67 15.29 -11.55
N TRP A 748 -32.59 15.06 -12.86
CA TRP A 748 -31.73 14.04 -13.46
C TRP A 748 -30.63 14.64 -14.32
N THR A 749 -29.41 14.13 -14.19
CA THR A 749 -28.27 14.47 -15.05
C THR A 749 -27.85 13.24 -15.86
N ARG A 750 -27.67 13.38 -17.17
CA ARG A 750 -27.18 12.27 -18.00
C ARG A 750 -25.65 12.21 -17.95
N LEU A 751 -25.08 11.03 -17.72
CA LEU A 751 -23.64 10.80 -17.82
C LEU A 751 -23.24 10.33 -19.22
N PRO A 752 -22.05 10.72 -19.72
CA PRO A 752 -21.55 10.23 -21.00
C PRO A 752 -21.13 8.76 -20.91
N LEU A 753 -21.37 8.00 -21.98
CA LEU A 753 -20.87 6.64 -22.17
C LEU A 753 -19.72 6.61 -23.19
N PRO A 754 -18.78 5.66 -23.09
CA PRO A 754 -17.82 5.41 -24.17
C PRO A 754 -18.53 5.08 -25.50
N ALA A 755 -17.95 5.47 -26.63
CA ALA A 755 -18.60 5.49 -27.94
C ALA A 755 -19.10 4.10 -28.45
N ASN A 756 -18.59 2.99 -27.91
CA ASN A 756 -18.95 1.63 -28.33
C ASN A 756 -19.98 0.92 -27.44
N GLU A 757 -20.39 1.47 -26.30
CA GLU A 757 -21.43 0.82 -25.48
C GLU A 757 -22.81 0.86 -26.14
N GLY A 758 -23.08 1.83 -27.01
CA GLY A 758 -24.32 1.93 -27.77
C GLY A 758 -24.51 0.85 -28.86
N VAL A 759 -23.47 0.06 -29.16
CA VAL A 759 -23.49 -0.99 -30.20
C VAL A 759 -23.55 -2.39 -29.58
N LEU A 760 -22.83 -2.67 -28.50
CA LEU A 760 -22.85 -3.99 -27.83
C LEU A 760 -24.17 -4.29 -27.12
N GLN A 761 -24.90 -3.27 -26.64
CA GLN A 761 -26.24 -3.47 -26.05
C GLN A 761 -27.32 -3.81 -27.09
N ARG A 762 -27.09 -3.58 -28.39
CA ARG A 762 -28.04 -3.97 -29.46
C ARG A 762 -27.98 -5.44 -29.84
N THR A 763 -26.96 -6.17 -29.38
CA THR A 763 -26.73 -7.58 -29.73
C THR A 763 -27.13 -8.56 -28.61
N ALA A 764 -27.71 -8.06 -27.52
CA ALA A 764 -28.20 -8.87 -26.39
C ALA A 764 -29.74 -8.76 -26.21
N GLU A 765 -30.47 -8.77 -27.33
CA GLU A 765 -31.93 -9.04 -27.35
C GLU A 765 -32.21 -10.54 -27.35
#